data_AF-A0A1J4J585-F1
#
_entry.id   AF-A0A1J4J585-F1
#
_cell.length_a   1.000
_cell.length_b   1.000
_cell.length_c   1.000
_cell.angle_alpha   90.00
_cell.angle_beta   90.00
_cell.angle_gamma   90.00
#
_symmetry.space_group_name_H-M   'P 1'
#
loop_
_entity.id
_entity.type
_entity.pdbx_description
1 polymer ?
#
loop_
_entity_poly.entity_id
_entity_poly.type
_entity_poly.pdbx_seq_one_letter_code
_entity_poly.pdbx_strand_id
1 'polypeptide(L)'
;MRGRITGIHILEIAVAFSILMSVGVVLTSRKKNTTNTTLKFDEFNPCYHLREASSENYTVTIKFSRPIPEKHQKVLNSYFGYQTMSFGLPLVMRPGIPRLLSASQLSLKLEFPLPFIQNYTGFLVCVDPSHFKPSPFQIPKDILPEVDNYLPLEVSVLDFYDKMNSIPKNGQNFEGNEFLENKENLSNHEKKKNLKILEYPKNDDHQKKDDQNTLGIHWSQMKCFGNSFETRFCDMRRVAIYRNIFVFATEADYIFPEPFLSAGARSAPFDREEGRLIYEPVVIHEPITEIARQNQRNIHNSDEYDQKALKILDSGENNQNQNNVKQNNENQNQNNENHKQNNENQNQNNENHKQNNENQNQNNENQNQNHNNENQNHNHNNENQNQNNEHVDDKNIGHRQAHTKSKFEHLSNISYVIARFYNSRMLWHTTFDFLVPAFHTFQLFEKDFENGFYENRHVFLRDYDFDAFPELISSMSTHRVVELYLDNVTRLFDRVIVGLEKLEKNPSAARTSDEMLNIQYDFRNDTAIMLRNSVLKSLNVQPEPIDSFSPLVLIVERLGTSRLFLNIDEIEEYMLSRCDFCRVKRVDFAEYSVPEQIELTSSASVLFGAHGSGLSNCLWMPPSTPEAPTALIEVLPHGYHCRDWFHGAANVSRVDYYSVMSGKKGIHKDLPEEQKNHIKSCWERKELCSTFVCHDTLRDQNISMEIGSFSSVWMSVVGKLKKAQRLADAI
;
A
#
# COMPACT_ATOMS: atom_id res chain seq x y z
N MET A 1 -18.01 -70.26 -27.36
CA MET A 1 -16.65 -70.83 -27.56
C MET A 1 -15.63 -69.70 -27.51
N ARG A 2 -14.42 -69.90 -26.98
CA ARG A 2 -13.37 -68.86 -26.95
C ARG A 2 -12.35 -69.11 -28.07
N GLY A 3 -12.30 -68.24 -29.07
CA GLY A 3 -11.24 -68.25 -30.08
C GLY A 3 -10.02 -67.46 -29.62
N ARG A 4 -8.87 -68.12 -29.43
CA ARG A 4 -7.58 -67.44 -29.25
C ARG A 4 -7.03 -67.08 -30.63
N ILE A 5 -6.95 -65.79 -30.95
CA ILE A 5 -6.11 -65.31 -32.06
C ILE A 5 -4.69 -65.14 -31.51
N THR A 6 -3.71 -65.74 -32.17
CA THR A 6 -2.30 -65.74 -31.75
C THR A 6 -1.62 -64.43 -32.15
N GLY A 7 -1.15 -63.66 -31.17
CA GLY A 7 -0.56 -62.32 -31.36
C GLY A 7 0.83 -62.27 -32.02
N ILE A 8 1.19 -63.27 -32.83
CA ILE A 8 2.51 -63.36 -33.48
C ILE A 8 2.56 -62.53 -34.77
N HIS A 9 1.55 -62.64 -35.64
CA HIS A 9 1.56 -61.97 -36.95
C HIS A 9 1.42 -60.44 -36.91
N ILE A 10 0.93 -59.87 -35.80
CA ILE A 10 0.85 -58.40 -35.65
C ILE A 10 2.25 -57.78 -35.58
N LEU A 11 3.21 -58.47 -34.94
CA LEU A 11 4.58 -57.97 -34.78
C LEU A 11 5.35 -58.00 -36.11
N GLU A 12 5.17 -59.06 -36.90
CA GLU A 12 5.78 -59.20 -38.23
C GLU A 12 5.32 -58.09 -39.20
N ILE A 13 4.02 -57.76 -39.18
CA ILE A 13 3.45 -56.68 -39.98
C ILE A 13 4.00 -55.31 -39.54
N ALA A 14 4.11 -55.06 -38.23
CA ALA A 14 4.64 -53.79 -37.70
C ALA A 14 6.12 -53.56 -38.07
N VAL A 15 6.95 -54.61 -38.03
CA VAL A 15 8.36 -54.54 -38.45
C VAL A 15 8.46 -54.29 -39.96
N ALA A 16 7.68 -55.00 -40.78
CA ALA A 16 7.65 -54.80 -42.23
C ALA A 16 7.26 -53.36 -42.62
N PHE A 17 6.25 -52.79 -41.95
CA PHE A 17 5.81 -51.40 -42.18
C PHE A 17 6.89 -50.38 -41.79
N SER A 18 7.62 -50.64 -40.70
CA SER A 18 8.72 -49.77 -40.22
C SER A 18 9.90 -49.74 -41.19
N ILE A 19 10.23 -50.88 -41.81
CA ILE A 19 11.27 -50.99 -42.84
C ILE A 19 10.83 -50.31 -44.14
N LEU A 20 9.56 -50.48 -44.57
CA LEU A 20 9.03 -49.80 -45.75
C LEU A 20 9.00 -48.27 -45.59
N MET A 21 8.61 -47.76 -44.42
CA MET A 21 8.64 -46.32 -44.13
C MET A 21 10.06 -45.74 -44.17
N SER A 22 11.03 -46.41 -43.54
CA SER A 22 12.42 -45.92 -43.51
C SER A 22 13.10 -45.96 -44.89
N VAL A 23 12.80 -46.94 -45.74
CA VAL A 23 13.26 -46.94 -47.16
C VAL A 23 12.57 -45.84 -47.98
N GLY A 24 11.28 -45.57 -47.75
CA GLY A 24 10.53 -44.51 -48.44
C GLY A 24 11.08 -43.09 -48.17
N VAL A 25 11.50 -42.82 -46.93
CA VAL A 25 12.15 -41.56 -46.54
C VAL A 25 13.53 -41.40 -47.21
N VAL A 26 14.32 -42.49 -47.33
CA VAL A 26 15.64 -42.44 -47.99
C VAL A 26 15.52 -42.19 -49.50
N LEU A 27 14.56 -42.82 -50.18
CA LEU A 27 14.43 -42.69 -51.64
C LEU A 27 13.81 -41.37 -52.10
N THR A 28 12.97 -40.72 -51.28
CA THR A 28 12.43 -39.38 -51.57
C THR A 28 13.44 -38.25 -51.34
N SER A 29 14.53 -38.50 -50.60
CA SER A 29 15.58 -37.51 -50.29
C SER A 29 16.65 -37.32 -51.39
N ARG A 30 16.42 -37.82 -52.62
CA ARG A 30 17.25 -37.50 -53.81
C ARG A 30 16.74 -36.29 -54.59
N LYS A 31 16.50 -35.18 -53.88
CA LYS A 31 16.25 -33.88 -54.52
C LYS A 31 17.53 -33.42 -55.22
N LYS A 32 17.43 -32.91 -56.46
CA LYS A 32 18.62 -32.52 -57.25
C LYS A 32 19.40 -31.40 -56.54
N ASN A 33 20.67 -31.65 -56.23
CA ASN A 33 21.64 -30.59 -55.89
C ASN A 33 21.97 -29.77 -57.14
N THR A 34 21.03 -28.92 -57.54
CA THR A 34 21.31 -27.84 -58.49
C THR A 34 22.13 -26.79 -57.74
N THR A 35 23.45 -26.85 -57.85
CA THR A 35 24.38 -25.88 -57.23
C THR A 35 24.32 -24.56 -57.99
N ASN A 36 23.20 -23.86 -57.87
CA ASN A 36 23.12 -22.44 -58.17
C ASN A 36 24.04 -21.72 -57.18
N THR A 37 25.22 -21.34 -57.64
CA THR A 37 26.03 -20.29 -57.02
C THR A 37 25.37 -18.93 -57.24
N THR A 38 24.15 -18.78 -56.72
CA THR A 38 23.65 -17.46 -56.33
C THR A 38 24.74 -16.82 -55.46
N LEU A 39 25.25 -15.66 -55.89
CA LEU A 39 26.13 -14.88 -55.03
C LEU A 39 25.41 -14.72 -53.70
N LYS A 40 26.07 -15.14 -52.61
CA LYS A 40 25.70 -14.65 -51.29
C LYS A 40 26.00 -13.16 -51.33
N PHE A 41 24.96 -12.34 -51.53
CA PHE A 41 25.04 -10.93 -51.17
C PHE A 41 25.36 -10.90 -49.68
N ASP A 42 26.49 -10.31 -49.30
CA ASP A 42 26.87 -10.21 -47.89
C ASP A 42 25.72 -9.56 -47.12
N GLU A 43 25.15 -10.34 -46.20
CA GLU A 43 23.94 -9.95 -45.50
C GLU A 43 24.32 -8.88 -44.46
N PHE A 44 23.82 -7.65 -44.68
CA PHE A 44 24.16 -6.51 -43.85
C PHE A 44 23.58 -6.70 -42.44
N ASN A 45 24.38 -7.22 -41.53
CA ASN A 45 24.09 -7.24 -40.10
C ASN A 45 24.52 -5.88 -39.49
N PRO A 46 23.59 -5.07 -38.94
CA PRO A 46 23.90 -3.77 -38.35
C PRO A 46 24.79 -3.85 -37.10
N CYS A 47 24.83 -4.99 -36.41
CA CYS A 47 25.54 -5.17 -35.14
C CYS A 47 27.06 -5.08 -35.31
N TYR A 48 27.61 -5.45 -36.46
CA TYR A 48 29.04 -5.28 -36.76
C TYR A 48 29.43 -3.84 -37.11
N HIS A 49 28.46 -2.91 -37.15
CA HIS A 49 28.65 -1.52 -37.56
C HIS A 49 28.18 -0.50 -36.51
N LEU A 50 27.91 -0.93 -35.27
CA LEU A 50 27.70 -0.01 -34.15
C LEU A 50 28.94 0.84 -33.89
N ARG A 51 28.74 2.08 -33.44
CA ARG A 51 29.82 3.01 -33.08
C ARG A 51 29.63 3.58 -31.68
N GLU A 52 28.45 4.11 -31.39
CA GLU A 52 28.12 4.77 -30.12
C GLU A 52 26.59 4.74 -29.92
N ALA A 53 26.17 4.72 -28.65
CA ALA A 53 24.77 4.83 -28.25
C ALA A 53 24.63 5.86 -27.12
N SER A 54 23.52 6.59 -27.10
CA SER A 54 23.21 7.62 -26.09
C SER A 54 21.70 7.70 -25.87
N SER A 55 21.25 7.94 -24.65
CA SER A 55 19.83 8.02 -24.29
C SER A 55 19.35 9.45 -23.98
N GLU A 56 18.05 9.65 -24.07
CA GLU A 56 17.30 10.82 -23.62
C GLU A 56 15.88 10.34 -23.23
N ASN A 57 15.62 10.21 -21.93
CA ASN A 57 14.43 9.53 -21.41
C ASN A 57 14.27 8.13 -22.04
N TYR A 58 13.08 7.80 -22.57
CA TYR A 58 12.81 6.52 -23.25
C TYR A 58 13.48 6.39 -24.63
N THR A 59 14.05 7.46 -25.20
CA THR A 59 14.65 7.45 -26.54
C THR A 59 16.13 7.09 -26.48
N VAL A 60 16.56 6.10 -27.27
CA VAL A 60 17.96 5.74 -27.48
C VAL A 60 18.36 6.10 -28.92
N THR A 61 19.39 6.93 -29.06
CA THR A 61 20.02 7.24 -30.34
C THR A 61 21.28 6.38 -30.52
N ILE A 62 21.29 5.55 -31.55
CA ILE A 62 22.38 4.66 -31.94
C ILE A 62 23.02 5.23 -33.19
N LYS A 63 24.35 5.32 -33.26
CA LYS A 63 25.08 5.75 -34.46
C LYS A 63 25.96 4.64 -35.00
N PHE A 64 26.17 4.65 -36.31
CA PHE A 64 26.82 3.59 -37.06
C PHE A 64 28.11 4.05 -37.72
N SER A 65 29.07 3.14 -37.88
CA SER A 65 30.33 3.38 -38.57
C SER A 65 30.23 3.29 -40.10
N ARG A 66 29.11 2.80 -40.63
CA ARG A 66 28.82 2.67 -42.07
C ARG A 66 27.36 2.98 -42.42
N PRO A 67 27.07 3.46 -43.64
CA PRO A 67 25.71 3.68 -44.12
C PRO A 67 24.85 2.41 -44.09
N ILE A 68 23.67 2.49 -43.45
CA ILE A 68 22.65 1.44 -43.46
C ILE A 68 21.88 1.47 -44.78
N PRO A 69 21.85 0.36 -45.56
CA PRO A 69 21.06 0.27 -46.78
C PRO A 69 19.56 0.46 -46.49
N GLU A 70 18.89 1.30 -47.27
CA GLU A 70 17.49 1.71 -47.07
C GLU A 70 16.52 0.52 -46.86
N LYS A 71 16.73 -0.58 -47.59
CA LYS A 71 15.94 -1.83 -47.46
C LYS A 71 15.91 -2.42 -46.04
N HIS A 72 16.94 -2.18 -45.22
CA HIS A 72 17.03 -2.69 -43.85
C HIS A 72 16.48 -1.72 -42.81
N GLN A 73 16.38 -0.43 -43.13
CA GLN A 73 16.05 0.62 -42.15
C GLN A 73 14.69 0.40 -41.45
N LYS A 74 13.72 -0.22 -42.14
CA LYS A 74 12.37 -0.52 -41.63
C LYS A 74 12.29 -1.71 -40.66
N VAL A 75 13.34 -2.52 -40.58
CA VAL A 75 13.41 -3.70 -39.70
C VAL A 75 14.51 -3.61 -38.64
N LEU A 76 15.26 -2.50 -38.58
CA LEU A 76 16.40 -2.38 -37.64
C LEU A 76 16.02 -2.65 -36.19
N ASN A 77 14.81 -2.31 -35.75
CA ASN A 77 14.40 -2.52 -34.37
C ASN A 77 14.31 -4.01 -33.97
N SER A 78 14.14 -4.94 -34.92
CA SER A 78 14.20 -6.39 -34.63
C SER A 78 15.58 -6.88 -34.22
N TYR A 79 16.64 -6.10 -34.49
CA TYR A 79 18.00 -6.41 -34.06
C TYR A 79 18.33 -5.94 -32.64
N PHE A 80 17.63 -4.92 -32.11
CA PHE A 80 18.03 -4.21 -30.90
C PHE A 80 17.17 -4.51 -29.68
N GLY A 81 17.82 -4.86 -28.58
CA GLY A 81 17.22 -5.00 -27.24
C GLY A 81 18.02 -4.23 -26.18
N TYR A 82 17.63 -4.32 -24.92
CA TYR A 82 18.34 -3.70 -23.78
C TYR A 82 18.27 -4.60 -22.55
N GLN A 83 19.44 -4.93 -22.00
CA GLN A 83 19.58 -5.71 -20.77
C GLN A 83 20.11 -4.80 -19.65
N THR A 84 19.40 -4.74 -18.54
CA THR A 84 19.70 -3.89 -17.37
C THR A 84 19.29 -4.61 -16.09
N MET A 85 19.52 -3.99 -14.93
CA MET A 85 18.92 -4.41 -13.67
C MET A 85 17.80 -3.45 -13.23
N SER A 86 16.90 -3.92 -12.37
CA SER A 86 15.96 -3.13 -11.58
C SER A 86 15.65 -3.85 -10.27
N PHE A 87 15.55 -3.11 -9.16
CA PHE A 87 15.32 -3.65 -7.80
C PHE A 87 16.21 -4.85 -7.42
N GLY A 88 17.43 -4.91 -7.96
CA GLY A 88 18.40 -6.00 -7.75
C GLY A 88 18.28 -7.20 -8.71
N LEU A 89 17.28 -7.23 -9.60
CA LEU A 89 17.02 -8.35 -10.52
C LEU A 89 17.21 -7.94 -12.00
N PRO A 90 17.48 -8.89 -12.92
CA PRO A 90 17.61 -8.60 -14.34
C PRO A 90 16.28 -8.17 -15.00
N LEU A 91 16.35 -7.18 -15.89
CA LEU A 91 15.28 -6.75 -16.78
C LEU A 91 15.77 -6.80 -18.22
N VAL A 92 15.00 -7.45 -19.11
CA VAL A 92 15.39 -7.66 -20.50
C VAL A 92 14.30 -7.18 -21.47
N MET A 93 14.58 -6.08 -22.17
CA MET A 93 13.85 -5.69 -23.37
C MET A 93 14.35 -6.52 -24.55
N ARG A 94 13.52 -7.44 -25.05
CA ARG A 94 13.88 -8.34 -26.15
C ARG A 94 14.06 -7.58 -27.49
N PRO A 95 14.90 -8.09 -28.41
CA PRO A 95 14.96 -7.60 -29.78
C PRO A 95 13.58 -7.54 -30.45
N GLY A 96 13.28 -6.44 -31.14
CA GLY A 96 11.99 -6.19 -31.79
C GLY A 96 10.93 -5.52 -30.91
N ILE A 97 11.09 -5.49 -29.59
CA ILE A 97 10.23 -4.70 -28.69
C ILE A 97 10.42 -3.18 -28.86
N PRO A 98 11.64 -2.63 -29.03
CA PRO A 98 11.81 -1.19 -29.15
C PRO A 98 11.13 -0.63 -30.39
N ARG A 99 10.51 0.53 -30.27
CA ARG A 99 9.72 1.16 -31.34
C ARG A 99 10.61 2.03 -32.20
N LEU A 100 10.51 1.90 -33.52
CA LEU A 100 11.30 2.68 -34.47
C LEU A 100 10.75 4.12 -34.58
N LEU A 101 11.44 5.09 -33.97
CA LEU A 101 11.06 6.52 -34.08
C LEU A 101 11.57 7.15 -35.38
N SER A 102 12.84 6.90 -35.73
CA SER A 102 13.42 7.35 -37.00
C SER A 102 14.69 6.58 -37.36
N ALA A 103 14.93 6.41 -38.65
CA ALA A 103 16.19 5.90 -39.19
C ALA A 103 16.78 6.92 -40.17
N SER A 104 18.11 6.95 -40.22
CA SER A 104 18.90 7.59 -41.27
C SER A 104 19.95 6.60 -41.77
N GLN A 105 20.80 7.01 -42.72
CA GLN A 105 21.92 6.18 -43.14
C GLN A 105 22.94 5.93 -42.02
N LEU A 106 23.13 6.85 -41.06
CA LEU A 106 24.19 6.75 -40.04
C LEU A 106 23.69 6.77 -38.59
N SER A 107 22.37 6.85 -38.39
CA SER A 107 21.75 6.90 -37.07
C SER A 107 20.40 6.21 -37.01
N LEU A 108 20.05 5.69 -35.84
CA LEU A 108 18.76 5.08 -35.52
C LEU A 108 18.27 5.68 -34.21
N LYS A 109 16.99 6.07 -34.13
CA LYS A 109 16.32 6.40 -32.87
C LYS A 109 15.26 5.35 -32.56
N LEU A 110 15.40 4.71 -31.41
CA LEU A 110 14.47 3.73 -30.86
C LEU A 110 13.85 4.26 -29.57
N GLU A 111 12.58 3.96 -29.35
CA GLU A 111 11.89 4.14 -28.06
C GLU A 111 11.86 2.79 -27.32
N PHE A 112 12.39 2.76 -26.10
CA PHE A 112 12.36 1.61 -25.21
C PHE A 112 11.27 1.82 -24.16
N PRO A 113 10.18 1.02 -24.12
CA PRO A 113 9.02 1.25 -23.26
C PRO A 113 9.27 0.79 -21.80
N LEU A 114 10.31 1.36 -21.18
CA LEU A 114 10.81 0.94 -19.86
C LEU A 114 9.73 1.07 -18.77
N PRO A 115 9.47 0.01 -17.97
CA PRO A 115 8.36 0.01 -17.02
C PRO A 115 8.62 0.82 -15.75
N PHE A 116 9.88 1.16 -15.42
CA PHE A 116 10.22 1.78 -14.14
C PHE A 116 10.84 3.17 -14.32
N ILE A 117 10.42 4.10 -13.46
CA ILE A 117 10.84 5.51 -13.54
C ILE A 117 12.08 5.72 -12.68
N GLN A 118 13.23 5.33 -13.23
CA GLN A 118 14.53 5.32 -12.55
C GLN A 118 15.69 5.55 -13.53
N ASN A 119 16.90 5.66 -12.99
CA ASN A 119 18.13 5.52 -13.75
C ASN A 119 18.48 4.04 -13.93
N TYR A 120 18.84 3.66 -15.14
CA TYR A 120 19.26 2.31 -15.53
C TYR A 120 20.71 2.34 -16.02
N THR A 121 21.50 1.35 -15.63
CA THR A 121 22.85 1.10 -16.15
C THR A 121 22.86 -0.33 -16.69
N GLY A 122 23.17 -0.49 -17.98
CA GLY A 122 23.06 -1.76 -18.67
C GLY A 122 23.72 -1.77 -20.04
N PHE A 123 23.25 -2.65 -20.91
CA PHE A 123 23.79 -2.88 -22.24
C PHE A 123 22.71 -2.82 -23.29
N LEU A 124 22.89 -1.94 -24.28
CA LEU A 124 22.20 -2.05 -25.57
C LEU A 124 22.74 -3.30 -26.26
N VAL A 125 21.88 -4.28 -26.49
CA VAL A 125 22.25 -5.51 -27.20
C VAL A 125 21.83 -5.44 -28.66
N CYS A 126 22.63 -6.06 -29.52
CA CYS A 126 22.34 -6.21 -30.94
C CYS A 126 22.59 -7.65 -31.38
N VAL A 127 21.59 -8.27 -32.01
CA VAL A 127 21.64 -9.67 -32.44
C VAL A 127 20.80 -9.84 -33.71
N ASP A 128 21.24 -10.71 -34.62
CA ASP A 128 20.44 -11.05 -35.78
C ASP A 128 19.13 -11.77 -35.36
N PRO A 129 17.96 -11.37 -35.91
CA PRO A 129 16.68 -12.01 -35.60
C PRO A 129 16.62 -13.52 -35.89
N SER A 130 17.53 -14.05 -36.72
CA SER A 130 17.65 -15.50 -36.96
C SER A 130 18.46 -16.24 -35.89
N HIS A 131 19.30 -15.53 -35.12
CA HIS A 131 20.07 -16.06 -34.00
C HIS A 131 19.26 -16.03 -32.69
N PHE A 132 18.52 -14.94 -32.44
CA PHE A 132 17.81 -14.74 -31.18
C PHE A 132 16.65 -15.74 -30.98
N LYS A 133 16.61 -16.39 -29.81
CA LYS A 133 15.51 -17.29 -29.40
C LYS A 133 14.89 -16.78 -28.09
N PRO A 134 13.63 -16.29 -28.11
CA PRO A 134 12.97 -15.81 -26.91
C PRO A 134 12.80 -16.93 -25.88
N SER A 135 12.85 -16.58 -24.59
CA SER A 135 12.54 -17.50 -23.50
C SER A 135 11.08 -17.96 -23.61
N PRO A 136 10.77 -19.26 -23.67
CA PRO A 136 9.39 -19.74 -23.82
C PRO A 136 8.53 -19.46 -22.58
N PHE A 137 9.15 -19.11 -21.45
CA PHE A 137 8.49 -18.74 -20.20
C PHE A 137 8.61 -17.24 -19.88
N GLN A 138 9.26 -16.44 -20.74
CA GLN A 138 9.51 -15.00 -20.56
C GLN A 138 10.24 -14.63 -19.24
N ILE A 139 10.78 -15.63 -18.53
CA ILE A 139 11.70 -15.48 -17.41
C ILE A 139 12.98 -14.78 -17.89
N PRO A 140 13.46 -13.73 -17.19
CA PRO A 140 14.75 -13.11 -17.49
C PRO A 140 15.90 -14.11 -17.44
N LYS A 141 16.62 -14.23 -18.56
CA LYS A 141 17.92 -14.88 -18.66
C LYS A 141 18.95 -13.83 -19.07
N ASP A 142 20.22 -14.06 -18.73
CA ASP A 142 21.30 -13.30 -19.35
C ASP A 142 21.33 -13.60 -20.85
N ILE A 143 21.23 -12.56 -21.70
CA ILE A 143 21.28 -12.69 -23.16
C ILE A 143 22.62 -12.20 -23.74
N LEU A 144 23.54 -11.69 -22.92
CA LEU A 144 24.90 -11.34 -23.38
C LEU A 144 25.68 -12.52 -24.02
N PRO A 145 25.47 -13.80 -23.65
CA PRO A 145 26.05 -14.93 -24.37
C PRO A 145 25.42 -15.25 -25.74
N GLU A 146 24.30 -14.62 -26.09
CA GLU A 146 23.49 -14.94 -27.28
C GLU A 146 23.45 -13.80 -28.33
N VAL A 147 24.21 -12.71 -28.14
CA VAL A 147 24.15 -11.49 -28.97
C VAL A 147 25.39 -11.32 -29.86
N ASP A 148 25.21 -10.75 -31.06
CA ASP A 148 26.31 -10.52 -32.02
C ASP A 148 27.22 -9.36 -31.59
N ASN A 149 26.67 -8.35 -30.88
CA ASN A 149 27.41 -7.23 -30.31
C ASN A 149 26.60 -6.56 -29.18
N TYR A 150 27.26 -5.79 -28.32
CA TYR A 150 26.61 -4.94 -27.32
C TYR A 150 27.39 -3.64 -27.06
N LEU A 151 26.70 -2.62 -26.58
CA LEU A 151 27.30 -1.36 -26.11
C LEU A 151 26.82 -1.05 -24.68
N PRO A 152 27.69 -0.62 -23.76
CA PRO A 152 27.26 -0.01 -22.50
C PRO A 152 26.32 1.16 -22.76
N LEU A 153 25.21 1.22 -22.03
CA LEU A 153 24.20 2.27 -22.18
C LEU A 153 23.53 2.55 -20.83
N GLU A 154 23.64 3.80 -20.39
CA GLU A 154 22.85 4.37 -19.30
C GLU A 154 21.55 4.96 -19.86
N VAL A 155 20.44 4.82 -19.13
CA VAL A 155 19.13 5.35 -19.50
C VAL A 155 18.46 5.98 -18.28
N SER A 156 18.25 7.29 -18.30
CA SER A 156 17.61 8.03 -17.19
C SER A 156 16.13 8.31 -17.51
N VAL A 157 15.21 7.59 -16.85
CA VAL A 157 13.76 7.77 -17.02
C VAL A 157 13.22 8.63 -15.88
N LEU A 158 12.97 9.92 -16.16
CA LEU A 158 12.69 10.91 -15.12
C LEU A 158 11.22 10.92 -14.64
N ASP A 159 10.27 10.70 -15.55
CA ASP A 159 8.83 10.69 -15.25
C ASP A 159 8.03 9.74 -16.18
N PHE A 160 6.74 9.55 -15.87
CA PHE A 160 5.81 8.68 -16.61
C PHE A 160 5.60 9.11 -18.08
N TYR A 161 5.33 8.14 -18.94
CA TYR A 161 5.28 8.30 -20.39
C TYR A 161 4.10 9.19 -20.87
N ASP A 162 3.00 9.22 -20.13
CA ASP A 162 1.83 10.07 -20.40
C ASP A 162 2.16 11.57 -20.23
N LYS A 163 2.79 11.94 -19.11
CA LYS A 163 3.25 13.32 -18.87
C LYS A 163 4.24 13.83 -19.91
N MET A 164 5.18 12.98 -20.36
CA MET A 164 6.14 13.39 -21.39
C MET A 164 5.47 13.71 -22.73
N ASN A 165 4.35 13.05 -23.04
CA ASN A 165 3.59 13.29 -24.26
C ASN A 165 2.54 14.39 -24.14
N SER A 166 2.16 14.82 -22.93
CA SER A 166 1.29 15.97 -22.72
C SER A 166 2.00 17.32 -22.78
N ILE A 167 3.35 17.35 -22.85
CA ILE A 167 4.11 18.57 -23.11
C ILE A 167 3.81 19.01 -24.56
N PRO A 168 3.24 20.21 -24.80
CA PRO A 168 2.91 20.65 -26.14
C PRO A 168 4.18 20.83 -26.97
N LYS A 169 4.26 20.15 -28.12
CA LYS A 169 5.43 20.15 -29.04
C LYS A 169 5.59 21.47 -29.83
N ASN A 170 5.24 22.59 -29.23
CA ASN A 170 5.39 23.93 -29.80
C ASN A 170 6.86 24.35 -29.72
N GLY A 171 7.52 24.40 -30.88
CA GLY A 171 8.84 25.01 -31.04
C GLY A 171 8.81 26.54 -30.94
N GLN A 172 8.30 27.07 -29.82
CA GLN A 172 8.48 28.46 -29.42
C GLN A 172 9.57 28.52 -28.36
N ASN A 173 10.57 29.38 -28.56
CA ASN A 173 11.68 29.55 -27.62
C ASN A 173 11.17 30.16 -26.31
N PHE A 174 10.90 29.30 -25.31
CA PHE A 174 10.95 29.73 -23.93
C PHE A 174 12.42 29.81 -23.51
N GLU A 175 12.97 31.01 -23.56
CA GLU A 175 14.19 31.33 -22.81
C GLU A 175 13.87 31.13 -21.32
N GLY A 176 14.73 30.35 -20.64
CA GLY A 176 14.42 29.86 -19.30
C GLY A 176 14.53 30.96 -18.24
N ASN A 177 13.46 31.14 -17.46
CA ASN A 177 13.56 31.67 -16.10
C ASN A 177 13.49 30.48 -15.14
N GLU A 178 14.67 30.07 -14.66
CA GLU A 178 14.82 29.08 -13.60
C GLU A 178 14.48 29.69 -12.22
N PHE A 179 14.27 28.85 -11.20
CA PHE A 179 13.80 29.28 -9.89
C PHE A 179 14.78 30.23 -9.18
N LEU A 180 14.26 31.34 -8.65
CA LEU A 180 14.87 32.12 -7.57
C LEU A 180 13.77 32.67 -6.64
N GLU A 181 14.07 32.72 -5.34
CA GLU A 181 13.09 33.02 -4.29
C GLU A 181 12.82 34.52 -4.09
N ASN A 182 11.68 34.82 -3.48
CA ASN A 182 11.39 36.01 -2.67
C ASN A 182 11.54 37.41 -3.33
N LYS A 183 10.40 37.99 -3.75
CA LYS A 183 9.93 39.27 -3.18
C LYS A 183 8.46 39.60 -3.47
N GLU A 184 7.93 40.53 -2.67
CA GLU A 184 6.52 40.88 -2.57
C GLU A 184 6.06 41.95 -3.59
N ASN A 185 4.74 42.11 -3.68
CA ASN A 185 4.01 43.35 -4.01
C ASN A 185 4.25 44.04 -5.37
N LEU A 186 3.27 43.93 -6.29
CA LEU A 186 2.46 45.09 -6.72
C LEU A 186 1.11 44.66 -7.37
N SER A 187 0.28 45.62 -7.79
CA SER A 187 -1.17 45.45 -7.94
C SER A 187 -1.78 45.73 -9.33
N ASN A 188 -2.91 45.04 -9.58
CA ASN A 188 -4.12 45.49 -10.29
C ASN A 188 -4.19 45.77 -11.82
N HIS A 189 -5.43 45.59 -12.30
CA HIS A 189 -6.10 46.05 -13.54
C HIS A 189 -5.85 45.37 -14.90
N GLU A 190 -6.84 44.56 -15.28
CA GLU A 190 -7.58 44.57 -16.56
C GLU A 190 -6.89 44.91 -17.90
N LYS A 191 -7.10 44.02 -18.87
CA LYS A 191 -8.15 44.26 -19.90
C LYS A 191 -8.56 43.03 -20.71
N LYS A 192 -9.88 42.87 -20.89
CA LYS A 192 -10.47 41.99 -21.92
C LYS A 192 -10.15 42.52 -23.31
N LYS A 193 -9.89 41.64 -24.28
CA LYS A 193 -10.09 41.93 -25.71
C LYS A 193 -10.50 40.67 -26.47
N ASN A 194 -11.39 40.85 -27.44
CA ASN A 194 -12.07 39.77 -28.13
C ASN A 194 -11.17 39.11 -29.19
N LEU A 195 -11.22 37.79 -29.28
CA LEU A 195 -10.77 37.05 -30.46
C LEU A 195 -11.99 36.38 -31.11
N LYS A 196 -12.24 36.66 -32.39
CA LYS A 196 -13.29 35.97 -33.16
C LYS A 196 -12.78 34.59 -33.57
N ILE A 197 -13.50 33.54 -33.20
CA ILE A 197 -13.32 32.21 -33.76
C ILE A 197 -13.86 32.23 -35.19
N LEU A 198 -13.11 31.66 -36.14
CA LEU A 198 -13.63 31.29 -37.46
C LEU A 198 -14.23 29.89 -37.37
N GLU A 199 -15.54 29.78 -37.59
CA GLU A 199 -16.20 28.50 -37.80
C GLU A 199 -15.88 28.01 -39.22
N TYR A 200 -15.27 26.84 -39.32
CA TYR A 200 -15.21 26.06 -40.57
C TYR A 200 -16.28 24.97 -40.54
N PRO A 201 -16.91 24.64 -41.69
CA PRO A 201 -17.99 23.68 -41.73
C PRO A 201 -17.50 22.27 -41.40
N LYS A 202 -18.27 21.53 -40.60
CA LYS A 202 -18.08 20.10 -40.39
C LYS A 202 -18.50 19.33 -41.64
N ASN A 203 -17.62 18.48 -42.15
CA ASN A 203 -18.01 17.38 -43.03
C ASN A 203 -17.98 16.10 -42.19
N ASP A 204 -19.14 15.49 -41.97
CA ASP A 204 -19.27 14.25 -41.21
C ASP A 204 -18.91 13.03 -42.09
N ASP A 205 -17.62 12.72 -42.20
CA ASP A 205 -17.16 11.42 -42.72
C ASP A 205 -15.73 11.07 -42.23
N HIS A 206 -15.59 9.92 -41.53
CA HIS A 206 -14.36 9.25 -41.00
C HIS A 206 -14.18 9.06 -39.48
N GLN A 207 -15.20 8.55 -38.76
CA GLN A 207 -14.95 7.89 -37.46
C GLN A 207 -14.26 6.52 -37.63
N LYS A 208 -12.90 6.50 -37.72
CA LYS A 208 -12.07 5.31 -37.46
C LYS A 208 -10.53 5.49 -37.42
N LYS A 209 -9.98 6.71 -37.43
CA LYS A 209 -8.52 6.93 -37.53
C LYS A 209 -7.82 7.32 -36.23
N ASP A 210 -8.53 7.84 -35.23
CA ASP A 210 -7.87 8.47 -34.07
C ASP A 210 -7.43 7.48 -32.98
N ASP A 211 -8.04 6.29 -32.91
CA ASP A 211 -7.67 5.22 -31.97
C ASP A 211 -6.25 4.67 -32.14
N GLN A 212 -5.54 5.03 -33.23
CA GLN A 212 -4.14 4.61 -33.42
C GLN A 212 -3.11 5.51 -32.71
N ASN A 213 -3.50 6.71 -32.25
CA ASN A 213 -2.58 7.62 -31.54
C ASN A 213 -2.52 7.36 -30.01
N THR A 214 -3.38 6.50 -29.47
CA THR A 214 -3.39 6.13 -28.04
C THR A 214 -2.55 4.88 -27.72
N LEU A 215 -1.83 4.31 -28.71
CA LEU A 215 -1.05 3.06 -28.60
C LEU A 215 0.11 3.05 -27.57
N GLY A 216 0.39 4.16 -26.88
CA GLY A 216 1.31 4.21 -25.74
C GLY A 216 0.67 3.95 -24.36
N ILE A 217 -0.66 3.90 -24.28
CA ILE A 217 -1.41 4.11 -23.02
C ILE A 217 -1.98 2.77 -22.49
N HIS A 218 -1.27 1.66 -22.67
CA HIS A 218 -1.77 0.31 -22.31
C HIS A 218 -0.81 -0.57 -21.50
N TRP A 219 0.43 -0.12 -21.30
CA TRP A 219 1.42 -0.80 -20.46
C TRP A 219 1.50 -0.16 -19.08
N SER A 220 1.78 -1.01 -18.09
CA SER A 220 1.98 -0.59 -16.71
C SER A 220 3.31 0.15 -16.56
N GLN A 221 3.31 1.17 -15.70
CA GLN A 221 4.54 1.88 -15.31
C GLN A 221 4.57 2.11 -13.81
N MET A 222 5.76 2.28 -13.22
CA MET A 222 5.90 2.44 -11.77
C MET A 222 7.09 3.30 -11.37
N LYS A 223 6.86 4.23 -10.44
CA LYS A 223 7.91 4.97 -9.72
C LYS A 223 7.87 4.57 -8.25
N CYS A 224 8.94 3.98 -7.75
CA CYS A 224 9.05 3.61 -6.33
C CYS A 224 9.92 4.60 -5.56
N PHE A 225 9.64 4.66 -4.26
CA PHE A 225 10.32 5.43 -3.23
C PHE A 225 10.74 4.46 -2.13
N GLY A 226 11.78 4.79 -1.37
CA GLY A 226 12.43 3.83 -0.46
C GLY A 226 13.34 2.83 -1.19
N ASN A 227 14.40 2.39 -0.50
CA ASN A 227 15.47 1.60 -1.12
C ASN A 227 15.24 0.08 -1.01
N SER A 228 14.49 -0.36 -0.01
CA SER A 228 14.32 -1.77 0.38
C SER A 228 12.84 -2.09 0.61
N PHE A 229 12.42 -3.36 0.64
CA PHE A 229 11.00 -3.72 0.73
C PHE A 229 10.32 -3.18 2.01
N GLU A 230 11.10 -3.06 3.08
CA GLU A 230 10.73 -2.49 4.38
C GLU A 230 10.35 -1.01 4.29
N THR A 231 10.91 -0.29 3.32
CA THR A 231 10.73 1.16 3.12
C THR A 231 9.93 1.49 1.86
N ARG A 232 9.64 0.50 1.02
CA ARG A 232 9.16 0.72 -0.35
C ARG A 232 7.67 1.06 -0.40
N PHE A 233 7.36 2.11 -1.14
CA PHE A 233 6.01 2.44 -1.62
C PHE A 233 6.13 2.96 -3.07
N CYS A 234 5.08 2.81 -3.89
CA CYS A 234 5.19 3.07 -5.32
C CYS A 234 3.95 3.73 -5.93
N ASP A 235 4.16 4.74 -6.78
CA ASP A 235 3.16 5.29 -7.70
C ASP A 235 3.14 4.41 -8.96
N MET A 236 2.07 3.62 -9.12
CA MET A 236 1.84 2.73 -10.26
C MET A 236 0.80 3.31 -11.22
N ARG A 237 0.99 3.05 -12.52
CA ARG A 237 0.07 3.43 -13.61
C ARG A 237 -0.35 2.20 -14.38
N ARG A 238 -1.61 2.18 -14.82
CA ARG A 238 -2.16 1.15 -15.72
C ARG A 238 -1.88 -0.28 -15.23
N VAL A 239 -2.09 -0.52 -13.95
CA VAL A 239 -1.99 -1.85 -13.29
C VAL A 239 -3.39 -2.35 -12.95
N ALA A 240 -3.51 -3.65 -12.69
CA ALA A 240 -4.78 -4.25 -12.26
C ALA A 240 -4.64 -4.99 -10.92
N ILE A 241 -5.77 -5.20 -10.24
CA ILE A 241 -5.92 -6.24 -9.23
C ILE A 241 -6.93 -7.26 -9.76
N TYR A 242 -6.49 -8.52 -9.88
CA TYR A 242 -7.29 -9.64 -10.35
C TYR A 242 -7.26 -10.74 -9.28
N ARG A 243 -8.43 -11.10 -8.74
CA ARG A 243 -8.55 -12.07 -7.62
C ARG A 243 -7.60 -11.73 -6.45
N ASN A 244 -7.54 -10.45 -6.11
CA ASN A 244 -6.69 -9.86 -5.05
C ASN A 244 -5.16 -9.93 -5.28
N ILE A 245 -4.73 -10.39 -6.45
CA ILE A 245 -3.34 -10.38 -6.92
C ILE A 245 -3.11 -9.14 -7.80
N PHE A 246 -2.05 -8.37 -7.55
CA PHE A 246 -1.59 -7.30 -8.44
C PHE A 246 -1.04 -7.86 -9.76
N VAL A 247 -1.48 -7.28 -10.89
CA VAL A 247 -1.03 -7.63 -12.23
C VAL A 247 -0.40 -6.43 -12.91
N PHE A 248 0.81 -6.64 -13.46
CA PHE A 248 1.66 -5.61 -14.06
C PHE A 248 1.99 -5.99 -15.51
N ALA A 249 1.48 -5.22 -16.47
CA ALA A 249 1.65 -5.47 -17.89
C ALA A 249 2.90 -4.78 -18.45
N THR A 250 3.85 -5.51 -19.03
CA THR A 250 5.03 -4.91 -19.68
C THR A 250 5.61 -5.76 -20.82
N GLU A 251 6.20 -5.10 -21.81
CA GLU A 251 6.92 -5.74 -22.93
C GLU A 251 8.32 -6.26 -22.53
N ALA A 252 8.81 -5.88 -21.34
CA ALA A 252 10.07 -6.37 -20.79
C ALA A 252 9.90 -7.73 -20.09
N ASP A 253 10.83 -8.66 -20.32
CA ASP A 253 10.96 -9.85 -19.49
C ASP A 253 11.49 -9.40 -18.11
N TYR A 254 10.70 -9.61 -17.05
CA TYR A 254 11.03 -9.21 -15.68
C TYR A 254 10.31 -10.08 -14.63
N ILE A 255 10.88 -10.20 -13.44
CA ILE A 255 10.26 -10.81 -12.24
C ILE A 255 10.55 -9.88 -11.05
N PHE A 256 9.56 -9.65 -10.18
CA PHE A 256 9.73 -8.83 -8.98
C PHE A 256 10.47 -9.56 -7.86
N PRO A 257 11.27 -8.88 -7.02
CA PRO A 257 11.88 -9.48 -5.84
C PRO A 257 10.83 -9.77 -4.76
N GLU A 258 11.10 -10.74 -3.91
CA GLU A 258 10.17 -11.26 -2.91
C GLU A 258 10.73 -11.09 -1.49
N PRO A 259 9.99 -10.47 -0.55
CA PRO A 259 8.82 -9.61 -0.77
C PRO A 259 9.18 -8.33 -1.55
N PHE A 260 8.25 -7.82 -2.36
CA PHE A 260 8.50 -6.62 -3.15
C PHE A 260 8.37 -5.33 -2.32
N LEU A 261 7.31 -5.21 -1.52
CA LEU A 261 7.07 -4.10 -0.59
C LEU A 261 6.13 -4.51 0.55
N SER A 262 6.10 -3.71 1.61
CA SER A 262 5.05 -3.76 2.63
C SER A 262 4.07 -2.60 2.49
N ALA A 263 2.77 -2.91 2.39
CA ALA A 263 1.72 -1.91 2.20
C ALA A 263 1.33 -1.17 3.50
N GLY A 264 1.80 -1.62 4.66
CA GLY A 264 1.57 -0.98 5.96
C GLY A 264 2.39 0.29 6.16
N ALA A 265 2.15 1.00 7.27
CA ALA A 265 2.93 2.18 7.67
C ALA A 265 4.19 1.88 8.48
N ARG A 266 4.32 0.66 9.01
CA ARG A 266 5.51 0.16 9.69
C ARG A 266 6.33 -0.74 8.78
N SER A 267 7.62 -0.85 9.02
CA SER A 267 8.45 -1.92 8.48
C SER A 267 8.08 -3.26 9.10
N ALA A 268 8.47 -4.34 8.43
CA ALA A 268 8.65 -5.62 9.10
C ALA A 268 9.56 -5.46 10.35
N PRO A 269 9.41 -6.32 11.37
CA PRO A 269 8.39 -7.37 11.51
C PRO A 269 7.06 -6.86 12.09
N PHE A 270 6.86 -5.55 12.20
CA PHE A 270 5.65 -4.95 12.80
C PHE A 270 4.56 -4.59 11.78
N ASP A 271 4.78 -4.91 10.51
CA ASP A 271 3.74 -4.88 9.49
C ASP A 271 2.85 -6.13 9.53
N ARG A 272 1.71 -6.05 8.83
CA ARG A 272 0.87 -7.22 8.57
C ARG A 272 1.48 -8.03 7.43
N GLU A 273 1.67 -9.34 7.60
CA GLU A 273 2.32 -10.19 6.59
C GLU A 273 1.47 -10.29 5.31
N GLU A 274 0.14 -10.31 5.46
CA GLU A 274 -0.83 -10.24 4.35
C GLU A 274 -0.76 -8.89 3.58
N GLY A 275 -0.30 -7.83 4.25
CA GLY A 275 -0.04 -6.53 3.64
C GLY A 275 1.23 -6.48 2.79
N ARG A 276 2.03 -7.54 2.76
CA ARG A 276 3.23 -7.62 1.90
C ARG A 276 2.88 -8.12 0.51
N LEU A 277 3.58 -7.58 -0.49
CA LEU A 277 3.52 -8.12 -1.86
C LEU A 277 4.54 -9.26 -1.99
N ILE A 278 4.07 -10.48 -1.72
CA ILE A 278 4.80 -11.75 -1.86
C ILE A 278 4.26 -12.42 -3.14
N TYR A 279 5.14 -12.91 -4.02
CA TYR A 279 4.80 -13.34 -5.40
C TYR A 279 4.09 -12.28 -6.25
N GLU A 280 4.15 -11.01 -5.86
CA GLU A 280 3.40 -9.90 -6.47
C GLU A 280 4.27 -8.65 -6.69
N PRO A 281 4.00 -7.82 -7.72
CA PRO A 281 3.03 -8.04 -8.80
C PRO A 281 3.39 -9.18 -9.76
N VAL A 282 2.36 -9.87 -10.28
CA VAL A 282 2.52 -10.85 -11.37
C VAL A 282 2.69 -10.10 -12.69
N VAL A 283 3.76 -10.41 -13.43
CA VAL A 283 4.04 -9.82 -14.74
C VAL A 283 3.22 -10.51 -15.83
N ILE A 284 2.64 -9.72 -16.75
CA ILE A 284 2.06 -10.22 -18.00
C ILE A 284 2.64 -9.47 -19.20
N HIS A 285 2.69 -10.13 -20.35
CA HIS A 285 3.22 -9.58 -21.61
C HIS A 285 2.11 -9.29 -22.63
N GLU A 286 0.87 -9.14 -22.16
CA GLU A 286 -0.28 -8.64 -22.91
C GLU A 286 -0.71 -7.27 -22.35
N PRO A 287 -1.25 -6.34 -23.17
CA PRO A 287 -1.75 -5.05 -22.69
C PRO A 287 -2.76 -5.22 -21.56
N ILE A 288 -2.72 -4.35 -20.54
CA ILE A 288 -3.53 -4.51 -19.31
C ILE A 288 -5.05 -4.57 -19.59
N THR A 289 -5.49 -4.00 -20.72
CA THR A 289 -6.87 -4.03 -21.22
C THR A 289 -7.36 -5.41 -21.67
N GLU A 290 -6.47 -6.37 -21.95
CA GLU A 290 -6.86 -7.75 -22.26
C GLU A 290 -7.42 -8.48 -21.04
N ILE A 291 -7.04 -8.13 -19.80
CA ILE A 291 -7.62 -8.73 -18.57
C ILE A 291 -9.15 -8.53 -18.56
N ALA A 292 -9.62 -7.34 -18.94
CA ALA A 292 -11.04 -7.04 -19.06
C ALA A 292 -11.73 -7.90 -20.14
N ARG A 293 -11.06 -8.08 -21.29
CA ARG A 293 -11.56 -8.89 -22.42
C ARG A 293 -11.58 -10.38 -22.09
N GLN A 294 -10.56 -10.90 -21.43
CA GLN A 294 -10.49 -12.29 -20.96
C GLN A 294 -11.59 -12.57 -19.93
N ASN A 295 -11.82 -11.69 -18.95
CA ASN A 295 -12.93 -11.83 -18.01
C ASN A 295 -14.30 -11.82 -18.70
N GLN A 296 -14.53 -10.92 -19.67
CA GLN A 296 -15.77 -10.90 -20.45
C GLN A 296 -15.99 -12.20 -21.25
N ARG A 297 -14.93 -12.76 -21.88
CA ARG A 297 -14.99 -14.07 -22.56
C ARG A 297 -15.29 -15.20 -21.59
N ASN A 298 -14.61 -15.24 -20.43
CA ASN A 298 -14.80 -16.30 -19.44
C ASN A 298 -16.24 -16.31 -18.90
N ILE A 299 -16.80 -15.12 -18.65
CA ILE A 299 -18.20 -14.94 -18.24
C ILE A 299 -19.17 -15.39 -19.36
N HIS A 300 -18.92 -15.02 -20.62
CA HIS A 300 -19.79 -15.43 -21.72
C HIS A 300 -19.75 -16.95 -21.94
N ASN A 301 -18.58 -17.56 -21.79
CA ASN A 301 -18.41 -19.01 -21.86
C ASN A 301 -19.13 -19.72 -20.71
N SER A 302 -19.06 -19.22 -19.46
CA SER A 302 -19.82 -19.82 -18.35
C SER A 302 -21.32 -19.67 -18.55
N ASP A 303 -21.79 -18.50 -19.01
CA ASP A 303 -23.20 -18.27 -19.34
C ASP A 303 -23.67 -19.23 -20.47
N GLU A 304 -22.81 -19.60 -21.45
CA GLU A 304 -23.12 -20.64 -22.45
C GLU A 304 -23.14 -22.05 -21.84
N TYR A 305 -22.14 -22.42 -21.05
CA TYR A 305 -22.06 -23.74 -20.42
C TYR A 305 -23.25 -24.02 -19.50
N ASP A 306 -23.67 -23.05 -18.69
CA ASP A 306 -24.85 -23.18 -17.81
C ASP A 306 -26.15 -23.26 -18.62
N GLN A 307 -26.33 -22.44 -19.66
CA GLN A 307 -27.48 -22.58 -20.57
C GLN A 307 -27.50 -23.92 -21.31
N LYS A 308 -26.34 -24.48 -21.61
CA LYS A 308 -26.19 -25.79 -22.28
C LYS A 308 -26.47 -26.94 -21.31
N ALA A 309 -26.03 -26.82 -20.06
CA ALA A 309 -26.36 -27.77 -18.99
C ALA A 309 -27.87 -27.76 -18.68
N LEU A 310 -28.49 -26.58 -18.56
CA LEU A 310 -29.94 -26.44 -18.41
C LEU A 310 -30.70 -27.07 -19.59
N LYS A 311 -30.32 -26.76 -20.84
CA LYS A 311 -30.92 -27.40 -22.03
C LYS A 311 -30.73 -28.93 -22.07
N ILE A 312 -29.62 -29.46 -21.56
CA ILE A 312 -29.40 -30.90 -21.45
C ILE A 312 -30.35 -31.51 -20.40
N LEU A 313 -30.51 -30.85 -19.24
CA LEU A 313 -31.46 -31.27 -18.19
C LEU A 313 -32.92 -31.24 -18.69
N ASP A 314 -33.30 -30.20 -19.42
CA ASP A 314 -34.64 -30.06 -20.02
C ASP A 314 -34.88 -31.05 -21.19
N SER A 315 -33.83 -31.49 -21.90
CA SER A 315 -33.95 -32.33 -23.10
C SER A 315 -34.28 -33.81 -22.84
N GLY A 316 -34.06 -34.31 -21.61
CA GLY A 316 -34.61 -35.60 -21.16
C GLY A 316 -34.11 -36.88 -21.87
N GLU A 317 -33.02 -36.84 -22.64
CA GLU A 317 -32.51 -38.01 -23.39
C GLU A 317 -31.39 -38.81 -22.69
N ASN A 318 -31.13 -40.01 -23.22
CA ASN A 318 -30.71 -41.16 -22.42
C ASN A 318 -29.19 -41.40 -22.25
N ASN A 319 -28.89 -42.02 -21.11
CA ASN A 319 -27.70 -42.83 -20.79
C ASN A 319 -26.72 -43.18 -21.92
N GLN A 320 -25.54 -42.54 -21.95
CA GLN A 320 -24.30 -43.25 -22.35
C GLN A 320 -22.95 -42.63 -21.92
N ASN A 321 -22.90 -41.38 -21.42
CA ASN A 321 -21.63 -40.63 -21.30
C ASN A 321 -21.03 -40.54 -19.87
N GLN A 322 -21.26 -41.53 -18.99
CA GLN A 322 -20.84 -41.48 -17.58
C GLN A 322 -19.32 -41.63 -17.34
N ASN A 323 -18.56 -42.19 -18.28
CA ASN A 323 -17.14 -42.50 -18.06
C ASN A 323 -16.22 -41.27 -18.22
N ASN A 324 -16.46 -40.41 -19.21
CA ASN A 324 -15.63 -39.23 -19.44
C ASN A 324 -15.76 -38.17 -18.33
N VAL A 325 -16.92 -38.11 -17.66
CA VAL A 325 -17.15 -37.21 -16.53
C VAL A 325 -16.29 -37.60 -15.32
N LYS A 326 -16.13 -38.90 -15.04
CA LYS A 326 -15.28 -39.37 -13.92
C LYS A 326 -13.82 -38.93 -14.09
N GLN A 327 -13.27 -39.14 -15.29
CA GLN A 327 -11.84 -38.89 -15.52
C GLN A 327 -11.46 -37.40 -15.50
N ASN A 328 -12.38 -36.50 -15.86
CA ASN A 328 -12.20 -35.07 -15.65
C ASN A 328 -12.36 -34.68 -14.17
N ASN A 329 -13.35 -35.25 -13.46
CA ASN A 329 -13.54 -34.99 -12.03
C ASN A 329 -12.34 -35.46 -11.18
N GLU A 330 -11.67 -36.56 -11.55
CA GLU A 330 -10.47 -37.05 -10.86
C GLU A 330 -9.29 -36.05 -10.98
N ASN A 331 -9.02 -35.52 -12.18
CA ASN A 331 -8.00 -34.48 -12.38
C ASN A 331 -8.38 -33.15 -11.69
N GLN A 332 -9.66 -32.79 -11.68
CA GLN A 332 -10.13 -31.57 -11.03
C GLN A 332 -10.09 -31.67 -9.50
N ASN A 333 -10.35 -32.86 -8.95
CA ASN A 333 -10.20 -33.13 -7.52
C ASN A 333 -8.73 -33.04 -7.08
N GLN A 334 -7.76 -33.58 -7.83
CA GLN A 334 -6.34 -33.47 -7.45
C GLN A 334 -5.86 -32.01 -7.37
N ASN A 335 -6.28 -31.15 -8.30
CA ASN A 335 -5.97 -29.71 -8.22
C ASN A 335 -6.68 -29.02 -7.04
N ASN A 336 -7.92 -29.41 -6.74
CA ASN A 336 -8.63 -28.89 -5.56
C ASN A 336 -8.02 -29.38 -4.24
N GLU A 337 -7.52 -30.61 -4.17
CA GLU A 337 -6.83 -31.16 -2.99
C GLU A 337 -5.51 -30.43 -2.74
N ASN A 338 -4.69 -30.19 -3.77
CA ASN A 338 -3.47 -29.38 -3.64
C ASN A 338 -3.78 -27.95 -3.13
N HIS A 339 -4.84 -27.32 -3.64
CA HIS A 339 -5.23 -25.97 -3.20
C HIS A 339 -5.81 -25.98 -1.77
N LYS A 340 -6.57 -27.01 -1.40
CA LYS A 340 -7.12 -27.21 -0.06
C LYS A 340 -6.00 -27.48 0.96
N GLN A 341 -4.98 -28.25 0.60
CA GLN A 341 -3.84 -28.55 1.45
C GLN A 341 -2.98 -27.30 1.72
N ASN A 342 -2.79 -26.42 0.73
CA ASN A 342 -2.16 -25.11 0.95
C ASN A 342 -2.99 -24.21 1.88
N ASN A 343 -4.32 -24.17 1.70
CA ASN A 343 -5.21 -23.39 2.57
C ASN A 343 -5.27 -23.98 4.00
N GLU A 344 -5.18 -25.31 4.15
CA GLU A 344 -5.11 -25.98 5.46
C GLU A 344 -3.79 -25.69 6.17
N ASN A 345 -2.66 -25.66 5.46
CA ASN A 345 -1.38 -25.23 6.01
C ASN A 345 -1.41 -23.75 6.46
N GLN A 346 -2.01 -22.86 5.68
CA GLN A 346 -2.21 -21.45 6.09
C GLN A 346 -3.14 -21.33 7.30
N ASN A 347 -4.24 -22.08 7.33
CA ASN A 347 -5.17 -22.08 8.46
C ASN A 347 -4.52 -22.64 9.73
N GLN A 348 -3.70 -23.69 9.66
CA GLN A 348 -2.95 -24.19 10.82
C GLN A 348 -1.94 -23.16 11.35
N ASN A 349 -1.25 -22.42 10.47
CA ASN A 349 -0.38 -21.32 10.90
C ASN A 349 -1.18 -20.19 11.56
N ASN A 350 -2.34 -19.83 11.01
CA ASN A 350 -3.23 -18.83 11.59
C ASN A 350 -3.85 -19.29 12.92
N GLU A 351 -4.22 -20.55 13.08
CA GLU A 351 -4.72 -21.13 14.33
C GLU A 351 -3.62 -21.19 15.40
N ASN A 352 -2.38 -21.54 15.05
CA ASN A 352 -1.24 -21.46 15.95
C ASN A 352 -0.98 -20.01 16.41
N HIS A 353 -1.06 -19.03 15.50
CA HIS A 353 -0.94 -17.61 15.86
C HIS A 353 -2.11 -17.12 16.72
N LYS A 354 -3.33 -17.58 16.43
CA LYS A 354 -4.53 -17.26 17.21
C LYS A 354 -4.49 -17.87 18.61
N GLN A 355 -4.03 -19.13 18.76
CA GLN A 355 -3.78 -19.73 20.07
C GLN A 355 -2.70 -18.97 20.86
N ASN A 356 -1.62 -18.51 20.23
CA ASN A 356 -0.63 -17.69 20.93
C ASN A 356 -1.22 -16.36 21.43
N ASN A 357 -2.07 -15.71 20.64
CA ASN A 357 -2.75 -14.46 21.05
C ASN A 357 -3.86 -14.72 22.10
N GLU A 358 -4.59 -15.83 22.01
CA GLU A 358 -5.60 -16.23 23.00
C GLU A 358 -4.95 -16.64 24.32
N ASN A 359 -3.79 -17.33 24.30
CA ASN A 359 -2.98 -17.61 25.49
C ASN A 359 -2.42 -16.33 26.13
N GLN A 360 -2.06 -15.30 25.35
CA GLN A 360 -1.68 -13.99 25.90
C GLN A 360 -2.86 -13.29 26.57
N ASN A 361 -4.05 -13.29 25.95
CA ASN A 361 -5.25 -12.70 26.55
C ASN A 361 -5.72 -13.45 27.80
N GLN A 362 -5.73 -14.79 27.78
CA GLN A 362 -6.10 -15.60 28.95
C GLN A 362 -5.12 -15.43 30.12
N ASN A 363 -3.83 -15.17 29.87
CA ASN A 363 -2.89 -14.82 30.95
C ASN A 363 -3.23 -13.46 31.58
N ASN A 364 -3.70 -12.48 30.80
CA ASN A 364 -4.16 -11.18 31.31
C ASN A 364 -5.51 -11.28 32.06
N GLU A 365 -6.42 -12.15 31.63
CA GLU A 365 -7.69 -12.39 32.35
C GLU A 365 -7.48 -13.19 33.65
N ASN A 366 -6.62 -14.21 33.64
CA ASN A 366 -6.31 -15.01 34.84
C ASN A 366 -5.58 -14.22 35.94
N GLN A 367 -4.86 -13.14 35.58
CA GLN A 367 -4.33 -12.19 36.58
C GLN A 367 -5.42 -11.34 37.23
N ASN A 368 -6.50 -11.00 36.51
CA ASN A 368 -7.63 -10.23 37.06
C ASN A 368 -8.59 -11.09 37.89
N GLN A 369 -8.80 -12.37 37.53
CA GLN A 369 -9.73 -13.24 38.28
C GLN A 369 -9.22 -13.62 39.68
N ASN A 370 -7.90 -13.60 39.92
CA ASN A 370 -7.30 -13.92 41.23
C ASN A 370 -7.36 -12.77 42.28
N HIS A 371 -8.13 -11.70 42.05
CA HIS A 371 -8.32 -10.61 43.02
C HIS A 371 -9.78 -10.31 43.41
N ASN A 372 -10.78 -11.01 42.82
CA ASN A 372 -12.20 -10.76 43.11
C ASN A 372 -12.83 -11.71 44.17
N ASN A 373 -12.03 -12.51 44.90
CA ASN A 373 -12.53 -13.48 45.89
C ASN A 373 -12.57 -12.98 47.35
N GLU A 374 -12.21 -11.72 47.62
CA GLU A 374 -12.33 -11.11 48.96
C GLU A 374 -13.07 -9.76 48.93
N ASN A 375 -14.31 -9.72 48.42
CA ASN A 375 -15.34 -8.77 48.88
C ASN A 375 -16.73 -9.05 48.28
N GLN A 376 -17.64 -9.64 49.06
CA GLN A 376 -18.99 -9.11 49.35
C GLN A 376 -19.79 -10.13 50.18
N ASN A 377 -20.42 -9.67 51.27
CA ASN A 377 -21.26 -10.52 52.10
C ASN A 377 -22.39 -9.71 52.79
N HIS A 378 -23.40 -9.30 52.02
CA HIS A 378 -24.78 -9.05 52.49
C HIS A 378 -25.75 -8.73 51.33
N ASN A 379 -26.94 -9.33 51.39
CA ASN A 379 -28.31 -8.85 51.07
C ASN A 379 -28.51 -7.80 49.93
N HIS A 380 -29.52 -7.89 49.04
CA HIS A 380 -30.78 -8.66 49.11
C HIS A 380 -31.51 -8.74 47.73
N ASN A 381 -32.38 -9.75 47.57
CA ASN A 381 -33.57 -9.84 46.70
C ASN A 381 -33.48 -9.79 45.15
N ASN A 382 -34.06 -10.84 44.54
CA ASN A 382 -34.97 -10.91 43.36
C ASN A 382 -34.78 -9.93 42.18
N GLU A 383 -34.89 -10.36 40.91
CA GLU A 383 -35.94 -11.28 40.42
C GLU A 383 -35.61 -12.01 39.10
N ASN A 384 -36.40 -13.06 38.84
CA ASN A 384 -36.44 -13.99 37.69
C ASN A 384 -36.26 -13.40 36.27
N GLN A 385 -35.63 -14.16 35.34
CA GLN A 385 -36.37 -15.08 34.43
C GLN A 385 -35.49 -15.96 33.49
N ASN A 386 -35.91 -17.22 33.35
CA ASN A 386 -35.85 -18.15 32.21
C ASN A 386 -34.63 -18.17 31.27
N GLN A 387 -33.86 -19.27 31.36
CA GLN A 387 -33.12 -19.84 30.22
C GLN A 387 -34.07 -20.69 29.35
N ASN A 388 -34.07 -20.47 28.03
CA ASN A 388 -34.64 -21.42 27.05
C ASN A 388 -33.51 -21.91 26.14
N ASN A 389 -33.10 -23.18 26.32
CA ASN A 389 -32.18 -23.84 25.40
C ASN A 389 -32.98 -24.59 24.33
N GLU A 390 -33.11 -24.01 23.13
CA GLU A 390 -33.60 -24.77 21.97
C GLU A 390 -32.45 -25.49 21.27
N HIS A 391 -32.60 -26.81 21.12
CA HIS A 391 -31.62 -27.67 20.47
C HIS A 391 -31.94 -27.76 18.97
N VAL A 392 -31.23 -26.98 18.15
CA VAL A 392 -31.46 -26.92 16.70
C VAL A 392 -30.84 -28.14 16.00
N ASP A 393 -31.66 -28.82 15.20
CA ASP A 393 -31.32 -30.04 14.45
C ASP A 393 -30.39 -29.71 13.25
N ASP A 394 -29.17 -30.24 13.25
CA ASP A 394 -28.15 -29.94 12.23
C ASP A 394 -28.34 -30.79 10.96
N LYS A 395 -29.16 -30.29 10.01
CA LYS A 395 -29.43 -30.96 8.73
C LYS A 395 -29.57 -30.00 7.54
N ASN A 396 -28.78 -30.25 6.50
CA ASN A 396 -28.94 -29.75 5.12
C ASN A 396 -28.84 -28.22 4.87
N ILE A 397 -27.74 -27.58 5.30
CA ILE A 397 -27.26 -26.36 4.60
C ILE A 397 -26.58 -26.78 3.29
N GLY A 398 -27.39 -27.02 2.26
CA GLY A 398 -26.90 -27.22 0.89
C GLY A 398 -26.41 -25.91 0.29
N HIS A 399 -25.16 -25.52 0.58
CA HIS A 399 -24.53 -24.31 0.05
C HIS A 399 -24.40 -24.35 -1.49
N ARG A 400 -25.47 -23.94 -2.18
CA ARG A 400 -25.35 -23.34 -3.51
C ARG A 400 -24.60 -22.02 -3.36
N GLN A 401 -23.28 -22.05 -3.50
CA GLN A 401 -22.51 -20.86 -3.82
C GLN A 401 -23.02 -20.36 -5.18
N ALA A 402 -23.92 -19.37 -5.16
CA ALA A 402 -24.35 -18.71 -6.38
C ALA A 402 -23.12 -18.07 -7.01
N HIS A 403 -22.78 -18.45 -8.25
CA HIS A 403 -21.64 -17.89 -8.97
C HIS A 403 -21.89 -16.41 -9.27
N THR A 404 -21.49 -15.54 -8.34
CA THR A 404 -21.59 -14.09 -8.47
C THR A 404 -20.64 -13.63 -9.58
N LYS A 405 -21.24 -13.33 -10.73
CA LYS A 405 -20.61 -12.80 -11.95
C LYS A 405 -19.55 -11.75 -11.58
N SER A 406 -18.26 -12.08 -11.76
CA SER A 406 -17.16 -11.20 -11.32
C SER A 406 -17.30 -9.83 -11.99
N LYS A 407 -17.50 -8.81 -11.17
CA LYS A 407 -17.64 -7.43 -11.61
C LYS A 407 -16.25 -6.91 -12.03
N PHE A 408 -16.22 -6.21 -13.15
CA PHE A 408 -15.05 -5.43 -13.57
C PHE A 408 -15.29 -3.95 -13.25
N GLU A 409 -14.24 -3.25 -12.82
CA GLU A 409 -14.28 -1.85 -12.41
C GLU A 409 -13.00 -1.14 -12.90
N HIS A 410 -13.15 0.03 -13.52
CA HIS A 410 -12.03 0.84 -14.01
C HIS A 410 -12.03 2.17 -13.26
N LEU A 411 -10.89 2.49 -12.64
CA LEU A 411 -10.70 3.61 -11.74
C LEU A 411 -9.68 4.59 -12.34
N SER A 412 -10.20 5.72 -12.82
CA SER A 412 -9.43 6.82 -13.39
C SER A 412 -8.97 7.85 -12.35
N ASN A 413 -9.72 7.96 -11.25
CA ASN A 413 -9.30 8.69 -10.05
C ASN A 413 -8.08 8.02 -9.41
N ILE A 414 -7.25 8.80 -8.70
CA ILE A 414 -6.16 8.26 -7.90
C ILE A 414 -6.70 7.28 -6.86
N SER A 415 -6.10 6.10 -6.81
CA SER A 415 -6.42 5.05 -5.84
C SER A 415 -5.24 4.81 -4.89
N TYR A 416 -5.51 4.26 -3.72
CA TYR A 416 -4.49 3.88 -2.74
C TYR A 416 -4.75 2.46 -2.26
N VAL A 417 -3.72 1.61 -2.28
CA VAL A 417 -3.77 0.24 -1.74
C VAL A 417 -2.75 0.15 -0.60
N ILE A 418 -3.27 0.07 0.62
CA ILE A 418 -2.53 0.26 1.87
C ILE A 418 -2.97 -0.80 2.90
N ALA A 419 -2.23 -1.00 3.98
CA ALA A 419 -2.61 -1.93 5.05
C ALA A 419 -2.60 -1.27 6.44
N ARG A 420 -3.53 -1.68 7.30
CA ARG A 420 -3.62 -1.30 8.71
C ARG A 420 -2.45 -1.88 9.51
N PHE A 421 -2.09 -1.23 10.62
CA PHE A 421 -1.16 -1.80 11.60
C PHE A 421 -1.78 -3.03 12.30
N TYR A 422 -0.97 -3.99 12.77
CA TYR A 422 -1.51 -5.25 13.31
C TYR A 422 -2.34 -5.08 14.60
N ASN A 423 -2.11 -3.99 15.34
CA ASN A 423 -2.84 -3.63 16.56
C ASN A 423 -3.75 -2.40 16.36
N SER A 424 -4.37 -2.25 15.17
CA SER A 424 -5.21 -1.08 14.81
C SER A 424 -6.36 -0.81 15.80
N ARG A 425 -6.77 -1.84 16.56
CA ARG A 425 -7.80 -1.82 17.61
C ARG A 425 -7.55 -0.82 18.76
N MET A 426 -6.34 -0.27 18.91
CA MET A 426 -6.08 0.81 19.85
C MET A 426 -6.09 2.17 19.11
N LEU A 427 -6.77 3.16 19.68
CA LEU A 427 -6.92 4.51 19.07
C LEU A 427 -5.58 5.14 18.67
N TRP A 428 -4.54 4.95 19.50
CA TRP A 428 -3.17 5.36 19.18
C TRP A 428 -2.67 4.78 17.86
N HIS A 429 -2.85 3.46 17.64
CA HIS A 429 -2.33 2.78 16.47
C HIS A 429 -3.13 3.11 15.20
N THR A 430 -4.45 3.29 15.30
CA THR A 430 -5.22 3.81 14.15
C THR A 430 -4.82 5.25 13.82
N THR A 431 -4.58 6.12 14.80
CA THR A 431 -4.20 7.52 14.55
C THR A 431 -2.76 7.68 14.05
N PHE A 432 -1.76 7.24 14.81
CA PHE A 432 -0.35 7.49 14.51
C PHE A 432 0.34 6.39 13.70
N ASP A 433 -0.09 5.13 13.83
CA ASP A 433 0.47 3.99 13.08
C ASP A 433 -0.31 3.67 11.79
N PHE A 434 -1.30 4.47 11.42
CA PHE A 434 -2.02 4.32 10.15
C PHE A 434 -2.46 5.65 9.52
N LEU A 435 -3.31 6.45 10.18
CA LEU A 435 -3.89 7.66 9.58
C LEU A 435 -2.86 8.76 9.31
N VAL A 436 -1.95 9.06 10.25
CA VAL A 436 -0.87 10.04 10.01
C VAL A 436 0.00 9.64 8.79
N PRO A 437 0.55 8.41 8.70
CA PRO A 437 1.21 7.91 7.50
C PRO A 437 0.36 7.96 6.21
N ALA A 438 -0.94 7.64 6.27
CA ALA A 438 -1.83 7.70 5.11
C ALA A 438 -2.08 9.14 4.62
N PHE A 439 -2.31 10.08 5.53
CA PHE A 439 -2.49 11.49 5.22
C PHE A 439 -1.19 12.23 4.90
N HIS A 440 -0.01 11.69 5.26
CA HIS A 440 1.25 12.17 4.72
C HIS A 440 1.51 11.63 3.31
N THR A 441 1.33 10.32 3.08
CA THR A 441 1.51 9.70 1.75
C THR A 441 0.62 10.38 0.69
N PHE A 442 -0.60 10.76 1.06
CA PHE A 442 -1.49 11.66 0.30
C PHE A 442 -0.80 12.94 -0.19
N GLN A 443 -0.22 13.68 0.76
CA GLN A 443 0.35 15.03 0.60
C GLN A 443 1.50 15.03 -0.42
N LEU A 444 2.15 13.87 -0.63
CA LEU A 444 3.21 13.68 -1.62
C LEU A 444 2.69 13.48 -3.06
N PHE A 445 1.47 12.96 -3.24
CA PHE A 445 1.00 12.44 -4.54
C PHE A 445 -0.15 13.23 -5.19
N GLU A 446 -0.90 14.01 -4.43
CA GLU A 446 -2.00 14.86 -4.92
C GLU A 446 -1.57 16.33 -4.92
N LYS A 447 -1.43 16.93 -6.12
CA LYS A 447 -0.83 18.26 -6.29
C LYS A 447 -1.70 19.43 -5.83
N ASP A 448 -3.02 19.24 -5.85
CA ASP A 448 -4.03 20.27 -5.58
C ASP A 448 -4.62 20.16 -4.17
N PHE A 449 -3.78 19.75 -3.20
CA PHE A 449 -4.20 19.50 -1.83
C PHE A 449 -4.75 20.76 -1.12
N GLU A 450 -4.21 21.93 -1.43
CA GLU A 450 -4.69 23.21 -0.90
C GLU A 450 -6.02 23.66 -1.53
N ASN A 451 -6.35 23.15 -2.72
CA ASN A 451 -7.53 23.54 -3.50
C ASN A 451 -8.79 22.71 -3.18
N GLY A 452 -8.75 21.80 -2.19
CA GLY A 452 -9.93 21.05 -1.73
C GLY A 452 -10.32 19.83 -2.58
N PHE A 453 -9.55 19.46 -3.60
CA PHE A 453 -9.90 18.37 -4.53
C PHE A 453 -9.48 16.95 -4.07
N TYR A 454 -8.87 16.82 -2.89
CA TYR A 454 -8.26 15.59 -2.35
C TYR A 454 -9.24 14.46 -1.95
N GLU A 455 -10.54 14.73 -1.92
CA GLU A 455 -11.56 13.80 -1.42
C GLU A 455 -11.94 12.69 -2.42
N ASN A 456 -11.82 12.96 -3.72
CA ASN A 456 -12.28 12.07 -4.81
C ASN A 456 -11.35 10.87 -5.08
N ARG A 457 -10.39 10.60 -4.19
CA ARG A 457 -9.55 9.38 -4.24
C ARG A 457 -10.37 8.11 -3.95
N HIS A 458 -9.84 6.93 -4.26
CA HIS A 458 -10.33 5.65 -3.73
C HIS A 458 -9.30 5.03 -2.76
N VAL A 459 -9.78 4.29 -1.75
CA VAL A 459 -8.92 3.66 -0.73
C VAL A 459 -9.28 2.19 -0.56
N PHE A 460 -8.24 1.36 -0.60
CA PHE A 460 -8.32 -0.09 -0.55
C PHE A 460 -7.43 -0.61 0.57
N LEU A 461 -8.01 -1.38 1.49
CA LEU A 461 -7.30 -2.02 2.59
C LEU A 461 -6.88 -3.42 2.16
N ARG A 462 -5.59 -3.73 2.27
CA ARG A 462 -4.98 -5.03 1.94
C ARG A 462 -4.56 -5.75 3.22
N ASP A 463 -5.54 -6.05 4.06
CA ASP A 463 -5.36 -6.85 5.27
C ASP A 463 -6.69 -7.46 5.75
N TYR A 464 -6.63 -8.28 6.82
CA TYR A 464 -7.79 -8.95 7.42
C TYR A 464 -8.19 -8.38 8.81
N ASP A 465 -7.77 -7.17 9.18
CA ASP A 465 -8.19 -6.58 10.45
C ASP A 465 -9.68 -6.17 10.44
N PHE A 466 -10.19 -5.77 11.60
CA PHE A 466 -11.51 -5.17 11.75
C PHE A 466 -11.40 -3.68 12.05
N ASP A 467 -12.21 -2.85 11.38
CA ASP A 467 -12.28 -1.42 11.66
C ASP A 467 -12.87 -1.15 13.06
N ALA A 468 -11.98 -1.00 14.05
CA ALA A 468 -12.36 -0.64 15.41
C ALA A 468 -12.82 0.84 15.55
N PHE A 469 -12.51 1.67 14.55
CA PHE A 469 -12.86 3.10 14.51
C PHE A 469 -13.34 3.49 13.09
N PRO A 470 -14.42 2.88 12.58
CA PRO A 470 -14.83 2.99 11.18
C PRO A 470 -15.12 4.43 10.75
N GLU A 471 -15.48 5.31 11.68
CA GLU A 471 -15.66 6.75 11.47
C GLU A 471 -14.35 7.40 11.02
N LEU A 472 -13.24 7.10 11.71
CA LEU A 472 -11.91 7.59 11.35
C LEU A 472 -11.43 6.99 10.02
N ILE A 473 -11.67 5.71 9.79
CA ILE A 473 -11.28 5.04 8.53
C ILE A 473 -12.06 5.60 7.35
N SER A 474 -13.34 5.95 7.52
CA SER A 474 -14.16 6.58 6.49
C SER A 474 -13.64 7.96 6.06
N SER A 475 -13.01 8.73 6.97
CA SER A 475 -12.47 10.07 6.68
C SER A 475 -11.39 10.11 5.60
N MET A 476 -10.84 8.94 5.24
CA MET A 476 -9.87 8.80 4.17
C MET A 476 -10.45 9.01 2.77
N SER A 477 -11.77 8.92 2.54
CA SER A 477 -12.34 9.07 1.19
C SER A 477 -13.85 9.37 1.20
N THR A 478 -14.33 10.15 0.23
CA THR A 478 -15.79 10.25 -0.01
C THR A 478 -16.37 9.02 -0.69
N HIS A 479 -15.53 8.09 -1.14
CA HIS A 479 -15.94 6.76 -1.55
C HIS A 479 -15.85 5.79 -0.37
N ARG A 480 -16.69 4.74 -0.38
CA ARG A 480 -16.53 3.61 0.55
C ARG A 480 -15.10 3.06 0.47
N VAL A 481 -14.43 2.96 1.61
CA VAL A 481 -13.19 2.20 1.77
C VAL A 481 -13.47 0.70 1.57
N VAL A 482 -12.64 0.02 0.79
CA VAL A 482 -12.86 -1.38 0.37
C VAL A 482 -11.75 -2.30 0.90
N GLU A 483 -12.13 -3.27 1.72
CA GLU A 483 -11.24 -4.37 2.13
C GLU A 483 -11.10 -5.37 0.97
N LEU A 484 -9.92 -5.41 0.35
CA LEU A 484 -9.70 -6.17 -0.89
C LEU A 484 -9.96 -7.66 -0.71
N TYR A 485 -9.50 -8.25 0.41
CA TYR A 485 -9.65 -9.69 0.64
C TYR A 485 -11.10 -10.16 0.84
N LEU A 486 -12.04 -9.25 1.08
CA LEU A 486 -13.47 -9.55 1.12
C LEU A 486 -14.19 -9.23 -0.20
N ASP A 487 -13.47 -8.76 -1.22
CA ASP A 487 -13.99 -8.40 -2.54
C ASP A 487 -13.50 -9.36 -3.64
N ASN A 488 -14.31 -9.49 -4.69
CA ASN A 488 -14.08 -10.31 -5.89
C ASN A 488 -14.18 -9.49 -7.20
N VAL A 489 -14.26 -8.15 -7.08
CA VAL A 489 -14.17 -7.21 -8.21
C VAL A 489 -12.76 -7.23 -8.81
N THR A 490 -12.67 -7.43 -10.13
CA THR A 490 -11.43 -7.15 -10.87
C THR A 490 -11.32 -5.65 -11.10
N ARG A 491 -10.20 -5.03 -10.70
CA ARG A 491 -9.97 -3.59 -10.83
C ARG A 491 -8.86 -3.27 -11.82
N LEU A 492 -9.09 -2.29 -12.68
CA LEU A 492 -8.07 -1.62 -13.49
C LEU A 492 -7.86 -0.21 -12.94
N PHE A 493 -6.60 0.18 -12.71
CA PHE A 493 -6.23 1.47 -12.15
C PHE A 493 -5.41 2.30 -13.16
N ASP A 494 -5.87 3.49 -13.51
CA ASP A 494 -5.05 4.43 -14.29
C ASP A 494 -3.88 4.97 -13.46
N ARG A 495 -4.13 5.24 -12.16
CA ARG A 495 -3.14 5.54 -11.13
C ARG A 495 -3.51 4.90 -9.80
N VAL A 496 -2.59 4.15 -9.21
CA VAL A 496 -2.70 3.66 -7.83
C VAL A 496 -1.37 3.85 -7.10
N ILE A 497 -1.41 4.38 -5.87
CA ILE A 497 -0.28 4.37 -4.96
C ILE A 497 -0.37 3.10 -4.12
N VAL A 498 0.71 2.34 -4.04
CA VAL A 498 0.75 1.07 -3.29
C VAL A 498 1.74 1.19 -2.14
N GLY A 499 1.21 0.97 -0.93
CA GLY A 499 1.90 1.14 0.34
C GLY A 499 2.01 2.58 0.83
N LEU A 500 2.43 2.68 2.09
CA LEU A 500 2.60 3.93 2.83
C LEU A 500 4.08 4.24 3.05
N GLU A 501 4.41 5.53 3.15
CA GLU A 501 5.71 5.95 3.65
C GLU A 501 5.88 5.57 5.13
N LYS A 502 7.10 5.17 5.49
CA LYS A 502 7.45 4.68 6.83
C LYS A 502 7.94 5.84 7.69
N LEU A 503 7.04 6.46 8.44
CA LEU A 503 7.32 7.63 9.30
C LEU A 503 8.02 7.27 10.63
N GLU A 504 9.01 6.39 10.55
CA GLU A 504 9.76 5.88 11.70
C GLU A 504 11.26 5.95 11.45
N LYS A 505 12.03 6.18 12.51
CA LYS A 505 13.48 6.25 12.42
C LYS A 505 14.07 4.85 12.34
N ASN A 506 14.99 4.66 11.39
CA ASN A 506 15.71 3.39 11.16
C ASN A 506 14.77 2.17 11.01
N PRO A 507 13.87 2.15 10.01
CA PRO A 507 13.04 0.98 9.69
C PRO A 507 13.93 -0.22 9.32
N SER A 508 13.59 -1.42 9.81
CA SER A 508 14.41 -2.63 9.64
C SER A 508 13.65 -3.90 9.96
N ALA A 509 13.64 -4.85 9.02
CA ALA A 509 13.06 -6.19 9.20
C ALA A 509 13.75 -7.04 10.28
N ALA A 510 14.95 -6.64 10.74
CA ALA A 510 15.74 -7.37 11.72
C ALA A 510 15.47 -6.96 13.18
N ARG A 511 14.51 -6.07 13.44
CA ARG A 511 14.11 -5.69 14.80
C ARG A 511 13.48 -6.87 15.56
N THR A 512 13.67 -6.89 16.87
CA THR A 512 12.99 -7.80 17.81
C THR A 512 11.61 -7.29 18.22
N SER A 513 10.77 -8.15 18.82
CA SER A 513 9.44 -7.76 19.30
C SER A 513 9.47 -6.63 20.34
N ASP A 514 10.45 -6.64 21.25
CA ASP A 514 10.64 -5.63 22.29
C ASP A 514 10.98 -4.24 21.70
N GLU A 515 11.72 -4.19 20.59
CA GLU A 515 12.06 -2.93 19.92
C GLU A 515 10.85 -2.17 19.37
N MET A 516 9.67 -2.80 19.28
CA MET A 516 8.42 -2.10 18.96
C MET A 516 8.08 -0.98 19.97
N LEU A 517 8.43 -1.17 21.24
CA LEU A 517 8.16 -0.18 22.30
C LEU A 517 9.10 1.03 22.20
N ASN A 518 10.29 0.82 21.62
CA ASN A 518 11.35 1.81 21.45
C ASN A 518 11.23 2.62 20.15
N ILE A 519 10.28 2.33 19.25
CA ILE A 519 10.30 2.98 17.93
C ILE A 519 10.05 4.48 18.07
N GLN A 520 10.97 5.26 17.51
CA GLN A 520 10.83 6.71 17.40
C GLN A 520 10.17 7.07 16.07
N TYR A 521 9.17 7.94 16.10
CA TYR A 521 8.57 8.52 14.91
C TYR A 521 9.49 9.58 14.30
N ASP A 522 9.37 9.80 12.99
CA ASP A 522 9.95 10.96 12.29
C ASP A 522 8.86 11.97 11.87
N PHE A 523 7.93 12.22 12.79
CA PHE A 523 6.86 13.21 12.62
C PHE A 523 7.42 14.63 12.70
N ARG A 524 7.03 15.44 11.72
CA ARG A 524 7.39 16.85 11.54
C ARG A 524 6.12 17.71 11.54
N ASN A 525 6.26 19.03 11.69
CA ASN A 525 5.13 19.97 11.67
C ASN A 525 4.48 20.14 10.27
N ASP A 526 5.11 19.62 9.21
CA ASP A 526 4.58 19.49 7.85
C ASP A 526 4.11 18.05 7.52
N THR A 527 4.16 17.12 8.47
CA THR A 527 3.57 15.78 8.32
C THR A 527 2.04 15.88 8.37
N ALA A 528 1.34 15.17 7.46
CA ALA A 528 -0.11 14.94 7.49
C ALA A 528 -0.99 16.20 7.75
N ILE A 529 -0.60 17.36 7.19
CA ILE A 529 -1.14 18.70 7.54
C ILE A 529 -2.67 18.78 7.58
N MET A 530 -3.33 18.03 6.69
CA MET A 530 -4.77 18.07 6.45
C MET A 530 -5.59 17.03 7.22
N LEU A 531 -4.95 16.05 7.89
CA LEU A 531 -5.62 14.95 8.59
C LEU A 531 -6.72 15.44 9.53
N ARG A 532 -6.39 16.38 10.42
CA ARG A 532 -7.34 17.02 11.34
C ARG A 532 -8.57 17.57 10.60
N ASN A 533 -8.35 18.34 9.54
CA ASN A 533 -9.44 19.05 8.84
C ASN A 533 -10.31 18.09 8.02
N SER A 534 -9.72 17.06 7.41
CA SER A 534 -10.49 16.01 6.70
C SER A 534 -11.30 15.14 7.66
N VAL A 535 -10.76 14.78 8.83
CA VAL A 535 -11.50 14.07 9.89
C VAL A 535 -12.68 14.93 10.37
N LEU A 536 -12.44 16.17 10.80
CA LEU A 536 -13.50 17.06 11.28
C LEU A 536 -14.61 17.25 10.23
N LYS A 537 -14.25 17.50 8.97
CA LYS A 537 -15.21 17.61 7.86
C LYS A 537 -15.99 16.31 7.62
N SER A 538 -15.32 15.16 7.61
CA SER A 538 -15.96 13.86 7.39
C SER A 538 -16.94 13.47 8.51
N LEU A 539 -16.69 13.93 9.74
CA LEU A 539 -17.56 13.71 10.89
C LEU A 539 -18.59 14.84 11.09
N ASN A 540 -18.60 15.85 10.20
CA ASN A 540 -19.40 17.07 10.30
C ASN A 540 -19.19 17.86 11.62
N VAL A 541 -18.03 17.68 12.27
CA VAL A 541 -17.65 18.43 13.48
C VAL A 541 -17.25 19.85 13.07
N GLN A 542 -17.95 20.84 13.62
CA GLN A 542 -17.64 22.26 13.43
C GLN A 542 -16.93 22.77 14.69
N PRO A 543 -15.59 22.84 14.72
CA PRO A 543 -14.85 23.22 15.93
C PRO A 543 -15.16 24.66 16.32
N GLU A 544 -15.56 24.88 17.57
CA GLU A 544 -15.63 26.23 18.14
C GLU A 544 -14.22 26.86 18.15
N PRO A 545 -14.06 28.15 17.78
CA PRO A 545 -12.80 28.86 17.93
C PRO A 545 -12.33 28.87 19.39
N ILE A 546 -11.01 28.88 19.60
CA ILE A 546 -10.43 29.00 20.95
C ILE A 546 -10.84 30.34 21.57
N ASP A 547 -11.67 30.29 22.60
CA ASP A 547 -11.97 31.44 23.44
C ASP A 547 -10.73 31.81 24.28
N SER A 548 -10.11 32.95 23.98
CA SER A 548 -8.97 33.48 24.74
C SER A 548 -9.37 34.08 26.10
N PHE A 549 -10.66 34.35 26.31
CA PHE A 549 -11.19 34.84 27.59
C PHE A 549 -11.66 33.71 28.50
N SER A 550 -12.11 32.58 27.96
CA SER A 550 -12.35 31.33 28.70
C SER A 550 -11.72 30.08 28.08
N PRO A 551 -10.36 29.97 28.09
CA PRO A 551 -9.65 28.81 27.52
C PRO A 551 -10.09 27.48 28.14
N LEU A 552 -10.39 26.50 27.29
CA LEU A 552 -10.82 25.17 27.72
C LEU A 552 -9.61 24.29 28.06
N VAL A 553 -9.57 23.82 29.31
CA VAL A 553 -8.57 22.90 29.84
C VAL A 553 -9.24 21.55 30.10
N LEU A 554 -8.86 20.55 29.31
CA LEU A 554 -9.32 19.17 29.48
C LEU A 554 -8.32 18.37 30.32
N ILE A 555 -8.80 17.84 31.44
CA ILE A 555 -8.08 16.89 32.29
C ILE A 555 -8.56 15.49 31.93
N VAL A 556 -7.70 14.70 31.28
CA VAL A 556 -7.95 13.28 30.99
C VAL A 556 -7.73 12.46 32.26
N GLU A 557 -8.82 12.10 32.89
CA GLU A 557 -8.90 11.22 34.06
C GLU A 557 -9.30 9.81 33.60
N ARG A 558 -8.88 8.77 34.32
CA ARG A 558 -9.34 7.40 34.10
C ARG A 558 -10.05 6.93 35.36
N LEU A 559 -11.22 6.34 35.25
CA LEU A 559 -11.96 5.75 36.37
C LEU A 559 -11.59 4.27 36.63
N GLY A 560 -10.63 3.73 35.87
CA GLY A 560 -10.15 2.34 35.96
C GLY A 560 -9.09 2.08 37.04
N THR A 561 -8.58 0.85 37.09
CA THR A 561 -7.69 0.38 38.18
C THR A 561 -6.22 0.83 38.10
N SER A 562 -5.78 1.47 37.02
CA SER A 562 -4.36 1.80 36.77
C SER A 562 -4.15 3.21 36.18
N ARG A 563 -2.98 3.80 36.47
CA ARG A 563 -2.62 5.20 36.13
C ARG A 563 -3.53 6.26 36.76
N LEU A 564 -4.10 5.97 37.94
CA LEU A 564 -4.92 6.93 38.69
C LEU A 564 -4.10 8.10 39.20
N PHE A 565 -4.66 9.31 39.13
CA PHE A 565 -4.15 10.49 39.82
C PHE A 565 -4.60 10.49 41.29
N LEU A 566 -3.67 10.25 42.21
CA LEU A 566 -3.95 10.13 43.65
C LEU A 566 -4.19 11.48 44.36
N ASN A 567 -4.03 12.60 43.65
CA ASN A 567 -4.27 13.95 44.15
C ASN A 567 -4.82 14.88 43.05
N ILE A 568 -5.75 14.38 42.24
CA ILE A 568 -6.36 15.11 41.12
C ILE A 568 -7.05 16.41 41.52
N ASP A 569 -7.68 16.44 42.70
CA ASP A 569 -8.37 17.63 43.20
C ASP A 569 -7.38 18.77 43.54
N GLU A 570 -6.22 18.43 44.12
CA GLU A 570 -5.12 19.37 44.39
C GLU A 570 -4.55 19.96 43.08
N ILE A 571 -4.53 19.15 42.02
CA ILE A 571 -4.04 19.55 40.69
C ILE A 571 -5.02 20.52 40.02
N GLU A 572 -6.33 20.23 40.05
CA GLU A 572 -7.36 21.11 39.49
C GLU A 572 -7.52 22.42 40.29
N GLU A 573 -7.56 22.36 41.63
CA GLU A 573 -7.58 23.55 42.48
C GLU A 573 -6.36 24.44 42.18
N TYR A 574 -5.16 23.85 42.06
CA TYR A 574 -3.97 24.59 41.68
C TYR A 574 -4.07 25.18 40.27
N MET A 575 -4.59 24.44 39.28
CA MET A 575 -4.78 24.96 37.91
C MET A 575 -5.65 26.23 37.91
N LEU A 576 -6.83 26.15 38.54
CA LEU A 576 -7.79 27.24 38.70
C LEU A 576 -7.19 28.43 39.47
N SER A 577 -6.39 28.17 40.52
CA SER A 577 -5.72 29.23 41.31
C SER A 577 -4.71 30.09 40.53
N ARG A 578 -4.32 29.66 39.32
CA ARG A 578 -3.35 30.36 38.45
C ARG A 578 -3.96 30.81 37.13
N CYS A 579 -4.95 30.07 36.63
CA CYS A 579 -5.77 30.43 35.49
C CYS A 579 -7.23 30.60 35.93
N ASP A 580 -7.47 31.70 36.63
CA ASP A 580 -8.75 32.19 37.14
C ASP A 580 -9.80 32.51 36.06
N PHE A 581 -9.36 32.53 34.80
CA PHE A 581 -10.16 32.72 33.59
C PHE A 581 -10.31 31.42 32.75
N CYS A 582 -9.54 30.36 33.04
CA CYS A 582 -9.69 29.06 32.35
C CYS A 582 -10.98 28.36 32.76
N ARG A 583 -11.59 27.65 31.81
CA ARG A 583 -12.64 26.65 32.07
C ARG A 583 -12.00 25.27 32.12
N VAL A 584 -11.87 24.69 33.32
CA VAL A 584 -11.37 23.32 33.51
C VAL A 584 -12.54 22.32 33.42
N LYS A 585 -12.31 21.18 32.77
CA LYS A 585 -13.25 20.04 32.72
C LYS A 585 -12.47 18.72 32.80
N ARG A 586 -12.83 17.85 33.75
CA ARG A 586 -12.38 16.44 33.75
C ARG A 586 -13.17 15.60 32.75
N VAL A 587 -12.48 14.66 32.11
CA VAL A 587 -13.04 13.73 31.11
C VAL A 587 -12.42 12.35 31.28
N ASP A 588 -13.24 11.31 31.39
CA ASP A 588 -12.82 9.97 30.99
C ASP A 588 -13.34 9.72 29.57
N PHE A 589 -12.42 9.62 28.62
CA PHE A 589 -12.75 9.41 27.21
C PHE A 589 -13.33 8.02 26.92
N ALA A 590 -13.30 7.07 27.87
CA ALA A 590 -14.02 5.80 27.73
C ALA A 590 -15.55 5.98 27.64
N GLU A 591 -16.08 7.05 28.23
CA GLU A 591 -17.52 7.38 28.26
C GLU A 591 -18.00 8.19 27.02
N TYR A 592 -17.12 8.46 26.05
CA TYR A 592 -17.40 9.29 24.87
C TYR A 592 -17.12 8.52 23.58
N SER A 593 -18.02 8.60 22.59
CA SER A 593 -17.74 8.09 21.24
C SER A 593 -16.62 8.89 20.57
N VAL A 594 -15.95 8.30 19.57
CA VAL A 594 -14.82 8.96 18.88
C VAL A 594 -15.19 10.32 18.28
N PRO A 595 -16.36 10.53 17.62
CA PRO A 595 -16.78 11.87 17.20
C PRO A 595 -16.91 12.88 18.35
N GLU A 596 -17.44 12.49 19.50
CA GLU A 596 -17.59 13.38 20.66
C GLU A 596 -16.23 13.71 21.32
N GLN A 597 -15.30 12.74 21.35
CA GLN A 597 -13.91 12.98 21.78
C GLN A 597 -13.23 14.01 20.85
N ILE A 598 -13.41 13.85 19.54
CA ILE A 598 -12.88 14.77 18.51
C ILE A 598 -13.49 16.16 18.66
N GLU A 599 -14.81 16.27 18.75
CA GLU A 599 -15.52 17.54 18.94
C GLU A 599 -15.01 18.27 20.20
N LEU A 600 -15.02 17.60 21.35
CA LEU A 600 -14.62 18.18 22.63
C LEU A 600 -13.13 18.58 22.67
N THR A 601 -12.24 17.84 22.01
CA THR A 601 -10.82 18.21 21.93
C THR A 601 -10.52 19.24 20.83
N SER A 602 -11.40 19.40 19.84
CA SER A 602 -11.21 20.33 18.72
C SER A 602 -11.33 21.81 19.09
N SER A 603 -11.90 22.13 20.25
CA SER A 603 -11.97 23.47 20.87
C SER A 603 -11.15 23.58 22.17
N ALA A 604 -10.31 22.59 22.49
CA ALA A 604 -9.49 22.60 23.69
C ALA A 604 -8.20 23.42 23.53
N SER A 605 -7.94 24.32 24.50
CA SER A 605 -6.69 25.08 24.60
C SER A 605 -5.59 24.26 25.29
N VAL A 606 -5.95 23.39 26.25
CA VAL A 606 -5.01 22.52 26.94
C VAL A 606 -5.59 21.12 27.05
N LEU A 607 -4.79 20.11 26.70
CA LEU A 607 -5.04 18.70 27.01
C LEU A 607 -4.00 18.24 28.03
N PHE A 608 -4.44 17.90 29.23
CA PHE A 608 -3.60 17.44 30.34
C PHE A 608 -3.99 16.01 30.71
N GLY A 609 -3.03 15.14 31.05
CA GLY A 609 -3.38 13.82 31.57
C GLY A 609 -2.20 12.87 31.75
N ALA A 610 -2.47 11.68 32.27
CA ALA A 610 -1.47 10.63 32.45
C ALA A 610 -1.08 9.98 31.09
N HIS A 611 0.17 9.50 30.98
CA HIS A 611 0.66 8.76 29.81
C HIS A 611 -0.33 7.64 29.38
N GLY A 612 -0.97 7.80 28.22
CA GLY A 612 -1.96 6.82 27.75
C GLY A 612 -2.80 7.29 26.57
N SER A 613 -3.56 6.36 26.00
CA SER A 613 -4.26 6.52 24.72
C SER A 613 -5.24 7.70 24.66
N GLY A 614 -5.79 8.16 25.79
CA GLY A 614 -6.66 9.35 25.81
C GLY A 614 -5.96 10.64 25.37
N LEU A 615 -4.63 10.73 25.56
CA LEU A 615 -3.83 11.85 25.05
C LEU A 615 -3.61 11.81 23.52
N SER A 616 -3.98 10.73 22.82
CA SER A 616 -3.95 10.70 21.34
C SER A 616 -4.86 11.75 20.71
N ASN A 617 -5.89 12.20 21.43
CA ASN A 617 -6.79 13.28 21.01
C ASN A 617 -6.11 14.67 20.92
N CYS A 618 -4.81 14.81 21.25
CA CYS A 618 -4.02 15.96 20.79
C CYS A 618 -4.05 16.10 19.25
N LEU A 619 -4.23 14.96 18.54
CA LEU A 619 -4.62 14.83 17.13
C LEU A 619 -5.56 15.93 16.61
N TRP A 620 -6.55 16.30 17.43
CA TRP A 620 -7.71 17.08 17.01
C TRP A 620 -7.70 18.51 17.56
N MET A 621 -6.79 18.83 18.49
CA MET A 621 -6.61 20.20 18.98
C MET A 621 -6.23 21.15 17.84
N PRO A 622 -6.58 22.45 17.91
CA PRO A 622 -6.08 23.44 16.96
C PRO A 622 -4.55 23.57 17.02
N PRO A 623 -3.85 23.86 15.90
CA PRO A 623 -2.45 24.27 15.92
C PRO A 623 -2.21 25.48 16.83
N SER A 624 -1.13 25.45 17.62
CA SER A 624 -0.79 26.51 18.57
C SER A 624 -0.34 27.77 17.83
N THR A 625 -0.97 28.90 18.16
CA THR A 625 -0.67 30.23 17.60
C THR A 625 -0.50 31.27 18.72
N PRO A 626 0.08 32.45 18.46
CA PRO A 626 0.17 33.50 19.48
C PRO A 626 -1.20 33.99 19.99
N GLU A 627 -2.23 33.94 19.14
CA GLU A 627 -3.60 34.38 19.38
C GLU A 627 -4.51 33.25 19.91
N ALA A 628 -4.23 32.00 19.54
CA ALA A 628 -4.89 30.79 20.04
C ALA A 628 -3.83 29.73 20.38
N PRO A 629 -3.11 29.86 21.52
CA PRO A 629 -2.07 28.91 21.92
C PRO A 629 -2.69 27.62 22.45
N THR A 630 -2.16 26.49 22.01
CA THR A 630 -2.63 25.15 22.41
C THR A 630 -1.49 24.31 22.97
N ALA A 631 -1.76 23.52 24.02
CA ALA A 631 -0.74 22.75 24.73
C ALA A 631 -1.18 21.32 25.11
N LEU A 632 -0.27 20.36 24.92
CA LEU A 632 -0.34 19.01 25.48
C LEU A 632 0.57 18.94 26.71
N ILE A 633 0.02 18.57 27.86
CA ILE A 633 0.77 18.35 29.10
C ILE A 633 0.66 16.88 29.49
N GLU A 634 1.72 16.12 29.23
CA GLU A 634 1.82 14.71 29.59
C GLU A 634 2.36 14.54 31.01
N VAL A 635 1.66 13.78 31.86
CA VAL A 635 2.17 13.37 33.17
C VAL A 635 2.73 11.95 33.11
N LEU A 636 4.04 11.85 33.33
CA LEU A 636 4.81 10.62 33.31
C LEU A 636 4.83 9.99 34.71
N PRO A 637 4.48 8.69 34.87
CA PRO A 637 4.63 7.99 36.13
C PRO A 637 6.10 7.89 36.55
N HIS A 638 6.37 7.71 37.85
CA HIS A 638 7.73 7.84 38.39
C HIS A 638 8.73 6.93 37.67
N GLY A 639 9.80 7.54 37.15
CA GLY A 639 10.87 6.83 36.45
C GLY A 639 10.48 6.28 35.06
N TYR A 640 9.28 6.55 34.54
CA TYR A 640 8.90 6.14 33.18
C TYR A 640 9.57 7.06 32.15
N HIS A 641 10.48 6.50 31.35
CA HIS A 641 11.27 7.25 30.37
C HIS A 641 11.49 6.46 29.07
N CYS A 642 10.62 5.49 28.79
CA CYS A 642 10.86 4.47 27.78
C CYS A 642 10.67 4.95 26.33
N ARG A 643 9.80 5.96 26.11
CA ARG A 643 9.42 6.44 24.79
C ARG A 643 8.95 7.90 24.82
N ASP A 644 9.13 8.60 23.71
CA ASP A 644 8.83 10.03 23.49
C ASP A 644 7.59 10.25 22.60
N TRP A 645 6.73 9.23 22.47
CA TRP A 645 5.64 9.17 21.49
C TRP A 645 4.73 10.42 21.46
N PHE A 646 4.37 10.98 22.63
CA PHE A 646 3.50 12.15 22.71
C PHE A 646 4.18 13.47 22.30
N HIS A 647 5.51 13.55 22.35
CA HIS A 647 6.26 14.66 21.73
C HIS A 647 6.14 14.61 20.21
N GLY A 648 6.24 13.41 19.62
CA GLY A 648 5.95 13.19 18.20
C GLY A 648 4.52 13.54 17.82
N ALA A 649 3.54 13.10 18.62
CA ALA A 649 2.12 13.40 18.43
C ALA A 649 1.83 14.91 18.46
N ALA A 650 2.37 15.63 19.45
CA ALA A 650 2.25 17.08 19.54
C ALA A 650 2.88 17.80 18.34
N ASN A 651 4.02 17.31 17.83
CA ASN A 651 4.70 17.91 16.67
C ASN A 651 3.86 17.82 15.38
N VAL A 652 3.27 16.65 15.07
CA VAL A 652 2.34 16.51 13.92
C VAL A 652 1.04 17.30 14.14
N SER A 653 0.56 17.40 15.38
CA SER A 653 -0.59 18.23 15.75
C SER A 653 -0.30 19.75 15.65
N ARG A 654 0.98 20.14 15.69
CA ARG A 654 1.47 21.52 15.89
C ARG A 654 1.00 22.15 17.21
N VAL A 655 0.95 21.33 18.26
CA VAL A 655 0.55 21.70 19.63
C VAL A 655 1.82 21.85 20.48
N ASP A 656 1.85 22.78 21.43
CA ASP A 656 3.00 22.91 22.35
C ASP A 656 3.10 21.71 23.28
N TYR A 657 4.21 20.97 23.23
CA TYR A 657 4.45 19.82 24.10
C TYR A 657 5.13 20.21 25.42
N TYR A 658 4.61 19.67 26.52
CA TYR A 658 5.23 19.69 27.83
C TYR A 658 5.06 18.32 28.50
N SER A 659 6.02 17.92 29.34
CA SER A 659 5.89 16.74 30.20
C SER A 659 6.32 16.99 31.64
N VAL A 660 5.67 16.32 32.58
CA VAL A 660 5.93 16.41 34.03
C VAL A 660 6.11 15.00 34.60
N MET A 661 7.25 14.74 35.24
CA MET A 661 7.54 13.48 35.92
C MET A 661 7.00 13.49 37.35
N SER A 662 6.34 12.40 37.77
CA SER A 662 5.99 12.17 39.18
C SER A 662 7.26 12.00 40.02
N GLY A 663 7.59 12.96 40.90
CA GLY A 663 8.71 12.82 41.84
C GLY A 663 8.45 11.76 42.92
N LYS A 664 7.19 11.62 43.35
CA LYS A 664 6.74 10.55 44.25
C LYS A 664 6.71 9.20 43.53
N LYS A 665 7.30 8.18 44.17
CA LYS A 665 7.26 6.77 43.76
C LYS A 665 5.84 6.19 43.91
N GLY A 666 5.25 5.75 42.80
CA GLY A 666 3.87 5.23 42.72
C GLY A 666 3.65 3.82 43.30
N ILE A 667 4.51 3.36 44.23
CA ILE A 667 4.34 2.06 44.89
C ILE A 667 3.18 2.15 45.87
N HIS A 668 2.08 1.45 45.57
CA HIS A 668 1.08 1.09 46.56
C HIS A 668 1.74 0.27 47.68
N LYS A 669 1.44 0.60 48.93
CA LYS A 669 2.04 -0.04 50.11
C LYS A 669 1.74 -1.53 50.16
N ASP A 670 0.64 -1.93 49.55
CA ASP A 670 0.01 -3.24 49.66
C ASP A 670 0.47 -4.21 48.54
N LEU A 671 1.29 -3.75 47.58
CA LEU A 671 1.89 -4.61 46.56
C LEU A 671 2.80 -5.67 47.21
N PRO A 672 2.84 -6.92 46.70
CA PRO A 672 3.83 -7.92 47.08
C PRO A 672 5.27 -7.40 46.96
N GLU A 673 6.13 -7.83 47.89
CA GLU A 673 7.52 -7.36 47.96
C GLU A 673 8.31 -7.73 46.70
N GLU A 674 7.97 -8.84 46.03
CA GLU A 674 8.52 -9.22 44.72
C GLU A 674 8.21 -8.16 43.65
N GLN A 675 6.96 -7.70 43.55
CA GLN A 675 6.56 -6.66 42.60
C GLN A 675 7.23 -5.31 42.91
N LYS A 676 7.36 -4.95 44.19
CA LYS A 676 8.10 -3.75 44.63
C LYS A 676 9.57 -3.80 44.19
N ASN A 677 10.22 -4.96 44.33
CA ASN A 677 11.60 -5.16 43.89
C ASN A 677 11.72 -5.21 42.35
N HIS A 678 10.71 -5.71 41.63
CA HIS A 678 10.65 -5.65 40.17
C HIS A 678 10.53 -4.21 39.66
N ILE A 679 9.55 -3.43 40.16
CA ILE A 679 9.39 -1.99 39.88
C ILE A 679 10.70 -1.23 40.14
N LYS A 680 11.35 -1.52 41.27
CA LYS A 680 12.65 -0.93 41.64
C LYS A 680 13.75 -1.28 40.62
N SER A 681 13.85 -2.53 40.19
CA SER A 681 14.79 -2.95 39.15
C SER A 681 14.55 -2.18 37.84
N CYS A 682 13.30 -1.98 37.44
CA CYS A 682 12.95 -1.19 36.26
C CYS A 682 13.33 0.30 36.37
N TRP A 683 13.24 0.91 37.56
CA TRP A 683 13.73 2.29 37.80
C TRP A 683 15.25 2.40 37.74
N GLU A 684 15.95 1.42 38.32
CA GLU A 684 17.41 1.45 38.48
C GLU A 684 18.14 1.07 37.17
N ARG A 685 17.47 0.37 36.26
CA ARG A 685 18.02 -0.16 35.00
C ARG A 685 17.30 0.37 33.76
N LYS A 686 17.77 1.52 33.27
CA LYS A 686 17.20 2.24 32.12
C LYS A 686 17.11 1.39 30.84
N GLU A 687 18.04 0.47 30.66
CA GLU A 687 18.06 -0.45 29.52
C GLU A 687 16.90 -1.47 29.52
N LEU A 688 16.20 -1.65 30.65
CA LEU A 688 15.01 -2.52 30.71
C LEU A 688 13.73 -1.82 30.24
N CYS A 689 13.72 -0.49 30.06
CA CYS A 689 12.53 0.26 29.63
C CYS A 689 11.99 -0.18 28.25
N SER A 690 12.82 -0.85 27.44
CA SER A 690 12.44 -1.43 26.14
C SER A 690 11.73 -2.78 26.24
N THR A 691 11.83 -3.46 27.38
CA THR A 691 11.19 -4.78 27.58
C THR A 691 9.73 -4.58 27.94
N PHE A 692 8.82 -5.40 27.39
CA PHE A 692 7.37 -5.31 27.69
C PHE A 692 7.09 -5.28 29.20
N VAL A 693 7.79 -6.11 29.98
CA VAL A 693 7.56 -6.24 31.43
C VAL A 693 7.87 -4.94 32.17
N CYS A 694 9.07 -4.36 31.99
CA CYS A 694 9.42 -3.11 32.66
C CYS A 694 8.73 -1.89 32.04
N HIS A 695 8.48 -1.89 30.73
CA HIS A 695 7.70 -0.84 30.06
C HIS A 695 6.31 -0.72 30.69
N ASP A 696 5.55 -1.81 30.75
CA ASP A 696 4.18 -1.80 31.25
C ASP A 696 4.15 -1.59 32.78
N THR A 697 5.06 -2.23 33.52
CA THR A 697 5.24 -2.01 34.97
C THR A 697 5.49 -0.54 35.32
N LEU A 698 6.33 0.16 34.55
CA LEU A 698 6.60 1.58 34.79
C LEU A 698 5.47 2.48 34.28
N ARG A 699 4.81 2.11 33.18
CA ARG A 699 3.70 2.86 32.55
C ARG A 699 2.43 2.87 33.40
N ASP A 700 2.12 1.77 34.06
CA ASP A 700 0.80 1.55 34.68
C ASP A 700 0.70 1.95 36.16
N GLN A 701 1.81 2.43 36.75
CA GLN A 701 1.85 3.01 38.10
C GLN A 701 0.80 4.12 38.29
N ASN A 702 0.22 4.19 39.48
CA ASN A 702 -0.56 5.36 39.90
C ASN A 702 0.35 6.57 40.18
N ILE A 703 -0.18 7.77 39.94
CA ILE A 703 0.56 9.02 39.87
C ILE A 703 0.16 9.90 41.06
N SER A 704 1.12 10.47 41.78
CA SER A 704 0.85 11.60 42.67
C SER A 704 1.77 12.76 42.29
N MET A 705 1.20 13.74 41.58
CA MET A 705 1.99 14.84 41.03
C MET A 705 2.35 15.83 42.13
N GLU A 706 3.57 16.35 42.10
CA GLU A 706 4.03 17.37 43.03
C GLU A 706 3.74 18.75 42.44
N ILE A 707 2.93 19.55 43.14
CA ILE A 707 2.50 20.87 42.66
C ILE A 707 3.69 21.80 42.38
N GLY A 708 4.80 21.69 43.12
CA GLY A 708 6.04 22.44 42.83
C GLY A 708 6.66 22.09 41.48
N SER A 709 6.66 20.81 41.10
CA SER A 709 7.18 20.31 39.83
C SER A 709 6.25 20.73 38.67
N PHE A 710 4.93 20.53 38.85
CA PHE A 710 3.89 20.93 37.88
C PHE A 710 3.83 22.44 37.64
N SER A 711 3.97 23.25 38.70
CA SER A 711 3.94 24.72 38.67
C SER A 711 4.82 25.32 37.58
N SER A 712 6.01 24.76 37.35
CA SER A 712 6.94 25.23 36.33
C SER A 712 6.37 25.16 34.90
N VAL A 713 5.73 24.03 34.57
CA VAL A 713 5.07 23.79 33.28
C VAL A 713 3.77 24.58 33.18
N TRP A 714 2.93 24.53 34.22
CA TRP A 714 1.63 25.20 34.19
C TRP A 714 1.77 26.73 34.02
N MET A 715 2.71 27.35 34.73
CA MET A 715 2.95 28.79 34.60
C MET A 715 3.52 29.19 33.22
N SER A 716 4.18 28.26 32.50
CA SER A 716 4.57 28.49 31.09
C SER A 716 3.34 28.56 30.18
N VAL A 717 2.42 27.59 30.32
CA VAL A 717 1.17 27.53 29.54
C VAL A 717 0.25 28.72 29.86
N VAL A 718 0.03 29.01 31.14
CA VAL A 718 -0.73 30.20 31.60
C VAL A 718 -0.08 31.50 31.11
N GLY A 719 1.25 31.56 31.00
CA GLY A 719 1.97 32.69 30.40
C GLY A 719 1.62 32.92 28.92
N LYS A 720 1.39 31.85 28.14
CA LYS A 720 0.89 31.95 26.76
C LYS A 720 -0.59 32.34 26.72
N LEU A 721 -1.44 31.69 27.52
CA LEU A 721 -2.88 32.00 27.60
C LEU A 721 -3.13 33.47 27.98
N LYS A 722 -2.44 33.99 29.01
CA LYS A 722 -2.52 35.41 29.43
C LYS A 722 -1.88 36.38 28.41
N LYS A 723 -1.12 35.90 27.42
CA LYS A 723 -0.68 36.71 26.27
C LYS A 723 -1.76 36.77 25.20
N ALA A 724 -2.38 35.65 24.86
CA ALA A 724 -3.46 35.54 23.88
C ALA A 724 -4.68 36.39 24.28
N GLN A 725 -5.11 36.30 25.55
CA GLN A 725 -6.16 37.15 26.13
C GLN A 725 -5.91 38.65 25.87
N ARG A 726 -4.68 39.12 26.12
CA ARG A 726 -4.28 40.53 25.90
C ARG A 726 -4.15 40.92 24.42
N LEU A 727 -4.01 39.97 23.51
CA LEU A 727 -4.07 40.23 22.07
C LEU A 727 -5.53 40.35 21.61
N ALA A 728 -6.42 39.52 22.17
CA ALA A 728 -7.86 39.64 21.94
C ALA A 728 -8.46 40.94 22.55
N ASP A 729 -7.98 41.39 23.72
CA ASP A 729 -8.33 42.69 24.33
C ASP A 729 -7.91 43.91 23.46
N ALA A 730 -7.06 43.73 22.45
CA ALA A 730 -6.43 44.80 21.68
C ALA A 730 -6.96 44.95 20.24
N ILE A 731 -8.02 44.20 19.89
CA ILE A 731 -8.64 44.13 18.55
C ILE A 731 -10.05 44.74 18.58
#